data_AF-A0A8J4LM40-F1
#
_entry.id   AF-A0A8J4LM40-F1
#
_cell.length_a   1.000
_cell.length_b   1.000
_cell.length_c   1.000
_cell.angle_alpha   90.00
_cell.angle_beta   90.00
_cell.angle_gamma   90.00
#
_symmetry.space_group_name_H-M   'P 1'
#
loop_
_entity.id
_entity.type
_entity.pdbx_description
1 polymer ?
#
loop_
_entity_poly.entity_id
_entity_poly.type
_entity_poly.pdbx_seq_one_letter_code
_entity_poly.pdbx_strand_id
1 'polypeptide(L)'
;AAAPGALPRSSADASPPVAQPPACSPACVYGSCVNGSCVCWAGVSGTSCDTVPSPGSGNTPSACNQRVGINLAGISDWARGWAFVDVFKASRAWIPQTFLSGGPWSTGVPISLINRTDGPGGRTAVGYPAVLAPLQKVSTLVERDLQAHAPGGVYSVLYDGKGSLELGMSDVKDVAYLVPGYIPVTFYPSTDFNNGLLVQIERTDPQDPIRNIRVIMPGYEQAAVWGDQPFHPAFLEFLRPFGVLRFMDWMHSNAEALPKEWDERPRPEDISFASNLGGVPLEYMIKLANMLGTDPWFNMPFAASDDYVTQFATAVRDTLRPDLRVYVEYGNELWHTGFPGGRYAQAMGLAMNLTEQGDKWYGGATNEARLCFTGQRTANISKIWKAVWAGHTERVIVVVSGQVSSNISSDKLLSCGNASKHIDALAIAPYFGSYNATRDTNLTIFMNTTLPAQINDIMEQVKRHVVVAAKYGKPLLAYEAGQGMAGDGSSTDLAIQANRDPAMAGIYRTYMEALAAVNISRIVHYSSIGSYTKYGSWGLMEAQDGDPSEAPKYQGLMSYINSSLTCALPDPPDPSTCPGPGCSGNGLCLANGRCMCYSGFSGDDCSNVTYVEVYNCGYKCTFDQGWCNVSTITKRTRTWSCTCKPNITGLTCSIVSCPNNCNWNGECLDQGICACYPGYTGADCSVDCGCGGHGRCAANSTSCICDVGWKQG
;
A
#
# COMPACT_ATOMS: atom_id res chain seq x y z
N ALA A 1 11.12 -7.54 -40.57
CA ALA A 1 10.56 -6.22 -40.86
C ALA A 1 9.14 -6.41 -41.40
N ALA A 2 8.11 -6.09 -40.60
CA ALA A 2 6.72 -6.10 -41.05
C ALA A 2 6.37 -4.71 -41.62
N ALA A 3 5.54 -4.68 -42.67
CA ALA A 3 5.22 -3.48 -43.43
C ALA A 3 4.56 -2.36 -42.58
N PRO A 4 4.83 -1.07 -42.87
CA PRO A 4 4.13 0.04 -42.23
C PRO A 4 2.73 0.15 -42.84
N GLY A 5 1.69 -0.25 -42.10
CA GLY A 5 0.30 0.05 -42.48
C GLY A 5 -0.78 -0.98 -42.12
N ALA A 6 -0.43 -2.21 -41.73
CA ALA A 6 -1.42 -3.16 -41.19
C ALA A 6 -1.39 -3.12 -39.65
N LEU A 7 -2.55 -2.98 -38.99
CA LEU A 7 -2.68 -3.14 -37.54
C LEU A 7 -2.12 -4.52 -37.16
N PRO A 8 -0.96 -4.62 -36.51
CA PRO A 8 -0.47 -5.93 -36.14
C PRO A 8 -1.28 -6.34 -34.91
N ARG A 9 -2.12 -7.36 -35.07
CA ARG A 9 -2.65 -8.23 -34.01
C ARG A 9 -3.96 -7.73 -33.37
N SER A 10 -5.07 -8.36 -33.74
CA SER A 10 -6.39 -8.24 -33.09
C SER A 10 -6.63 -9.39 -32.12
N SER A 11 -6.97 -9.11 -30.85
CA SER A 11 -7.26 -10.16 -29.87
C SER A 11 -8.60 -10.86 -30.09
N ALA A 12 -9.53 -10.23 -30.81
CA ALA A 12 -10.88 -10.75 -31.07
C ALA A 12 -10.90 -12.10 -31.83
N ASP A 13 -9.86 -12.41 -32.61
CA ASP A 13 -9.76 -13.64 -33.41
C ASP A 13 -8.73 -14.64 -32.85
N ALA A 14 -8.05 -14.29 -31.76
CA ALA A 14 -7.09 -15.18 -31.12
C ALA A 14 -7.84 -16.12 -30.14
N SER A 15 -7.61 -17.42 -30.26
CA SER A 15 -8.05 -18.37 -29.22
C SER A 15 -7.59 -17.87 -27.85
N PRO A 16 -8.43 -17.93 -26.80
CA PRO A 16 -8.00 -17.51 -25.48
C PRO A 16 -6.72 -18.27 -25.12
N PRO A 17 -5.65 -17.57 -24.72
CA PRO A 17 -4.33 -18.18 -24.45
C PRO A 17 -4.41 -19.18 -23.29
N VAL A 18 -5.45 -19.08 -22.46
CA VAL A 18 -5.76 -19.97 -21.35
C VAL A 18 -7.04 -20.73 -21.70
N ALA A 19 -6.96 -22.07 -21.76
CA ALA A 19 -8.13 -22.90 -21.95
C ALA A 19 -9.14 -22.69 -20.80
N GLN A 20 -10.43 -22.65 -21.14
CA GLN A 20 -11.52 -22.64 -20.16
C GLN A 20 -11.39 -23.89 -19.28
N PRO A 21 -11.22 -23.77 -17.96
CA PRO A 21 -11.30 -24.92 -17.07
C PRO A 21 -12.72 -25.49 -17.14
N PRO A 22 -12.90 -26.81 -16.92
CA PRO A 22 -14.22 -27.38 -16.87
C PRO A 22 -15.05 -26.68 -15.78
N ALA A 23 -16.28 -26.31 -16.12
CA ALA A 23 -17.23 -25.78 -15.14
C ALA A 23 -17.41 -26.79 -14.01
N CYS A 24 -17.51 -26.29 -12.78
CA CYS A 24 -17.72 -27.14 -11.63
C CYS A 24 -19.07 -27.84 -11.69
N SER A 25 -19.06 -29.14 -11.41
CA SER A 25 -20.26 -29.96 -11.29
C SER A 25 -20.19 -30.76 -9.98
N PRO A 26 -20.95 -30.36 -8.93
CA PRO A 26 -21.93 -29.27 -8.89
C PRO A 26 -21.29 -27.87 -8.90
N ALA A 27 -22.08 -26.86 -9.25
CA ALA A 27 -21.65 -25.46 -9.18
C ALA A 27 -21.35 -25.05 -7.72
N CYS A 28 -20.34 -24.19 -7.54
CA CYS A 28 -19.96 -23.68 -6.23
C CYS A 28 -20.94 -22.62 -5.72
N VAL A 29 -21.32 -22.70 -4.44
CA VAL A 29 -22.07 -21.65 -3.74
C VAL A 29 -21.09 -20.71 -3.02
N TYR A 30 -20.37 -21.20 -2.01
CA TYR A 30 -19.31 -20.46 -1.30
C TYR A 30 -17.96 -21.17 -1.46
N GLY A 31 -17.52 -21.26 -2.71
CA GLY A 31 -16.28 -21.92 -3.09
C GLY A 31 -15.76 -21.40 -4.42
N SER A 32 -14.53 -21.77 -4.74
CA SER A 32 -13.90 -21.47 -6.01
C SER A 32 -13.85 -22.74 -6.85
N CYS A 33 -14.05 -22.60 -8.16
CA CYS A 33 -13.92 -23.72 -9.06
C CYS A 33 -12.45 -24.00 -9.38
N VAL A 34 -11.97 -25.20 -9.07
CA VAL A 34 -10.59 -25.60 -9.34
C VAL A 34 -10.60 -26.95 -10.04
N ASN A 35 -10.19 -26.98 -11.31
CA ASN A 35 -10.16 -28.17 -12.16
C ASN A 35 -11.50 -28.95 -12.18
N GLY A 36 -12.62 -28.25 -12.29
CA GLY A 36 -13.96 -28.85 -12.36
C GLY A 36 -14.50 -29.35 -11.02
N SER A 37 -13.75 -29.17 -9.93
CA SER A 37 -14.16 -29.52 -8.56
C SER A 37 -14.33 -28.25 -7.72
N CYS A 38 -15.38 -28.24 -6.89
CA CYS A 38 -15.62 -27.10 -6.02
C CYS A 38 -14.73 -27.17 -4.76
N VAL A 39 -13.94 -26.12 -4.53
CA VAL A 39 -13.10 -25.98 -3.34
C VAL A 39 -13.73 -24.94 -2.42
N CYS A 40 -14.13 -25.35 -1.23
CA CYS A 40 -14.87 -24.50 -0.30
C CYS A 40 -14.00 -23.41 0.31
N TRP A 41 -14.61 -22.24 0.51
CA TRP A 41 -14.01 -21.16 1.28
C TRP A 41 -13.99 -21.46 2.77
N ALA A 42 -13.25 -20.66 3.53
CA ALA A 42 -12.95 -20.92 4.94
C ALA A 42 -14.22 -21.16 5.78
N GLY A 43 -14.26 -22.29 6.47
CA GLY A 43 -15.38 -22.69 7.35
C GLY A 43 -16.61 -23.25 6.65
N VAL A 44 -16.65 -23.30 5.32
CA VAL A 44 -17.75 -23.89 4.54
C VAL A 44 -17.42 -25.34 4.17
N SER A 45 -18.45 -26.17 4.05
CA SER A 45 -18.33 -27.58 3.67
C SER A 45 -19.41 -28.03 2.68
N GLY A 46 -19.33 -29.29 2.25
CA GLY A 46 -20.23 -29.89 1.25
C GLY A 46 -19.60 -29.92 -0.14
N THR A 47 -20.13 -30.77 -1.03
CA THR A 47 -19.60 -30.94 -2.40
C THR A 47 -19.85 -29.72 -3.29
N SER A 48 -20.87 -28.91 -2.98
CA SER A 48 -21.20 -27.62 -3.60
C SER A 48 -20.79 -26.41 -2.75
N CYS A 49 -20.18 -26.63 -1.58
CA CYS A 49 -19.82 -25.57 -0.63
C CYS A 49 -21.03 -24.70 -0.23
N ASP A 50 -22.16 -25.34 0.02
CA ASP A 50 -23.44 -24.75 0.42
C ASP A 50 -23.72 -24.93 1.92
N THR A 51 -22.95 -25.78 2.61
CA THR A 51 -23.09 -25.98 4.06
C THR A 51 -22.24 -24.98 4.81
N VAL A 52 -22.89 -23.92 5.26
CA VAL A 52 -22.33 -22.85 6.11
C VAL A 52 -22.57 -23.14 7.60
N PRO A 53 -21.65 -22.75 8.49
CA PRO A 53 -21.85 -22.91 9.93
C PRO A 53 -22.97 -21.97 10.43
N SER A 54 -23.46 -22.21 11.64
CA SER A 54 -24.39 -21.27 12.28
C SER A 54 -23.70 -19.93 12.54
N PRO A 55 -24.43 -18.80 12.55
CA PRO A 55 -23.84 -17.49 12.88
C PRO A 55 -23.05 -17.52 14.19
N GLY A 56 -21.79 -17.08 14.13
CA GLY A 56 -20.88 -17.09 15.28
C GLY A 56 -20.35 -18.46 15.68
N SER A 57 -20.56 -19.50 14.88
CA SER A 57 -19.95 -20.83 15.04
C SER A 57 -19.06 -21.20 13.84
N GLY A 58 -18.32 -22.29 13.99
CA GLY A 58 -17.35 -22.75 12.98
C GLY A 58 -15.93 -22.20 13.20
N ASN A 59 -14.99 -22.75 12.43
CA ASN A 59 -13.60 -22.33 12.46
C ASN A 59 -13.39 -21.23 11.41
N THR A 60 -13.99 -20.05 11.63
CA THR A 60 -13.80 -18.87 10.76
C THR A 60 -13.17 -17.72 11.53
N PRO A 61 -12.52 -16.75 10.86
CA PRO A 61 -11.99 -15.55 11.49
C PRO A 61 -13.03 -14.78 12.30
N SER A 62 -14.25 -14.55 11.77
CA SER A 62 -15.28 -13.82 12.53
C SER A 62 -15.81 -14.59 13.74
N ALA A 63 -15.87 -15.93 13.66
CA ALA A 63 -16.30 -16.77 14.78
C ALA A 63 -15.24 -16.87 15.88
N CYS A 64 -13.97 -17.05 15.51
CA CYS A 64 -12.86 -17.28 16.45
C CYS A 64 -12.19 -16.01 16.96
N ASN A 65 -12.23 -14.92 16.19
CA ASN A 65 -11.69 -13.61 16.57
C ASN A 65 -12.78 -12.53 16.58
N GLN A 66 -13.58 -12.53 17.63
CA GLN A 66 -14.68 -11.58 17.78
C GLN A 66 -14.24 -10.17 18.21
N ARG A 67 -12.94 -9.94 18.46
CA ARG A 67 -12.47 -8.66 19.00
C ARG A 67 -11.61 -7.87 18.03
N VAL A 68 -10.72 -8.51 17.28
CA VAL A 68 -9.75 -7.77 16.47
C VAL A 68 -10.15 -7.77 15.01
N GLY A 69 -10.19 -6.58 14.43
CA GLY A 69 -10.34 -6.34 13.00
C GLY A 69 -9.18 -5.54 12.43
N ILE A 70 -9.20 -5.32 11.13
CA ILE A 70 -8.21 -4.49 10.44
C ILE A 70 -8.87 -3.65 9.36
N ASN A 71 -8.40 -2.43 9.19
CA ASN A 71 -8.75 -1.59 8.05
C ASN A 71 -7.75 -1.81 6.91
N LEU A 72 -8.27 -2.03 5.70
CA LEU A 72 -7.45 -2.34 4.54
C LEU A 72 -6.86 -1.06 3.96
N ALA A 73 -5.57 -1.10 3.59
CA ALA A 73 -4.88 0.04 3.02
C ALA A 73 -5.40 0.30 1.60
N GLY A 74 -5.40 1.58 1.21
CA GLY A 74 -5.85 2.02 -0.11
C GLY A 74 -5.06 1.38 -1.26
N ILE A 75 -5.74 1.18 -2.38
CA ILE A 75 -5.17 0.61 -3.60
C ILE A 75 -4.50 1.72 -4.41
N SER A 76 -3.27 1.48 -4.84
CA SER A 76 -2.52 2.37 -5.74
C SER A 76 -1.39 1.58 -6.39
N ASP A 77 -0.84 2.07 -7.49
CA ASP A 77 0.23 1.37 -8.20
C ASP A 77 1.55 1.35 -7.42
N TRP A 78 1.66 2.15 -6.35
CA TRP A 78 2.78 2.15 -5.41
C TRP A 78 2.45 1.48 -4.07
N ALA A 79 1.33 0.75 -3.96
CA ALA A 79 1.00 -0.01 -2.76
C ALA A 79 1.82 -1.30 -2.69
N ARG A 80 2.46 -1.56 -1.54
CA ARG A 80 3.21 -2.81 -1.28
C ARG A 80 2.36 -3.96 -0.74
N GLY A 81 1.04 -3.76 -0.65
CA GLY A 81 0.07 -4.81 -0.31
C GLY A 81 -0.49 -5.40 -1.59
N TRP A 82 -0.19 -6.66 -1.89
CA TRP A 82 -0.61 -7.33 -3.12
C TRP A 82 -2.06 -7.81 -3.02
N ALA A 83 -3.02 -6.87 -3.02
CA ALA A 83 -4.42 -7.24 -2.84
C ALA A 83 -4.93 -8.17 -3.96
N PHE A 84 -4.57 -7.87 -5.21
CA PHE A 84 -5.08 -8.56 -6.41
C PHE A 84 -4.00 -9.31 -7.17
N VAL A 85 -4.36 -10.41 -7.82
CA VAL A 85 -3.47 -11.10 -8.79
C VAL A 85 -3.39 -10.37 -10.12
N ASP A 86 -4.40 -9.55 -10.45
CA ASP A 86 -4.37 -8.60 -11.57
C ASP A 86 -3.91 -7.24 -11.06
N VAL A 87 -2.61 -6.97 -11.22
CA VAL A 87 -1.98 -5.73 -10.73
C VAL A 87 -2.40 -4.50 -11.54
N PHE A 88 -2.99 -4.69 -12.71
CA PHE A 88 -3.55 -3.57 -13.48
C PHE A 88 -4.71 -2.89 -12.75
N LYS A 89 -5.40 -3.61 -11.84
CA LYS A 89 -6.44 -3.04 -10.98
C LYS A 89 -5.90 -2.04 -9.95
N ALA A 90 -4.59 -1.93 -9.80
CA ALA A 90 -3.96 -0.88 -9.00
C ALA A 90 -3.45 0.30 -9.84
N SER A 91 -3.58 0.25 -11.18
CA SER A 91 -3.01 1.25 -12.08
C SER A 91 -3.60 2.65 -11.84
N ARG A 92 -2.80 3.69 -12.04
CA ARG A 92 -3.26 5.08 -11.93
C ARG A 92 -4.00 5.54 -13.20
N ALA A 93 -4.54 6.75 -13.15
CA ALA A 93 -5.18 7.38 -14.31
C ALA A 93 -4.23 7.46 -15.53
N TRP A 94 -4.80 7.43 -16.73
CA TRP A 94 -4.05 7.58 -17.97
C TRP A 94 -3.27 8.91 -18.02
N ILE A 95 -2.01 8.82 -18.44
CA ILE A 95 -1.06 9.91 -18.59
C ILE A 95 -0.92 10.21 -20.08
N PRO A 96 -1.24 11.43 -20.54
CA PRO A 96 -1.10 11.79 -21.95
C PRO A 96 0.37 12.00 -22.30
N GLN A 97 0.87 11.25 -23.27
CA GLN A 97 2.26 11.28 -23.72
C GLN A 97 2.36 11.53 -25.22
N THR A 98 3.59 11.71 -25.71
CA THR A 98 3.86 11.93 -27.13
C THR A 98 5.01 11.05 -27.62
N PHE A 99 5.02 10.77 -28.92
CA PHE A 99 6.15 10.15 -29.62
C PHE A 99 7.32 11.12 -29.83
N LEU A 100 7.11 12.43 -29.64
CA LEU A 100 8.17 13.43 -29.82
C LEU A 100 9.18 13.36 -28.67
N SER A 101 10.46 13.26 -29.04
CA SER A 101 11.57 13.28 -28.09
C SER A 101 11.72 14.65 -27.41
N GLY A 102 12.04 14.66 -26.11
CA GLY A 102 12.34 15.88 -25.35
C GLY A 102 11.11 16.64 -24.81
N GLY A 103 9.91 16.07 -24.94
CA GLY A 103 8.68 16.59 -24.31
C GLY A 103 8.58 16.27 -22.80
N PRO A 104 7.63 16.91 -22.09
CA PRO A 104 7.35 16.59 -20.68
C PRO A 104 6.81 15.17 -20.50
N TRP A 105 6.96 14.61 -19.31
CA TRP A 105 6.43 13.27 -18.97
C TRP A 105 4.91 13.15 -19.17
N SER A 106 4.17 14.22 -18.89
CA SER A 106 2.77 14.39 -19.25
C SER A 106 2.63 15.62 -20.13
N THR A 107 2.07 15.44 -21.32
CA THR A 107 1.87 16.51 -22.31
C THR A 107 0.72 17.44 -21.94
N GLY A 108 -0.17 17.02 -21.04
CA GLY A 108 -1.41 17.73 -20.73
C GLY A 108 -2.45 17.74 -21.85
N VAL A 109 -2.17 17.11 -23.00
CA VAL A 109 -3.13 16.99 -24.10
C VAL A 109 -4.29 16.10 -23.64
N PRO A 110 -5.55 16.56 -23.74
CA PRO A 110 -6.70 15.77 -23.32
C PRO A 110 -6.72 14.39 -23.97
N ILE A 111 -7.10 13.37 -23.20
CA ILE A 111 -7.30 12.01 -23.69
C ILE A 111 -8.79 11.84 -23.96
N SER A 112 -9.15 11.41 -25.18
CA SER A 112 -10.53 11.08 -25.50
C SER A 112 -10.88 9.72 -24.92
N LEU A 113 -11.45 9.69 -23.71
CA LEU A 113 -11.88 8.45 -23.05
C LEU A 113 -13.30 8.03 -23.45
N ILE A 114 -13.53 6.73 -23.49
CA ILE A 114 -14.86 6.13 -23.61
C ILE A 114 -15.58 6.33 -22.27
N ASN A 115 -16.76 6.94 -22.30
CA ASN A 115 -17.53 7.28 -21.10
C ASN A 115 -18.96 6.73 -21.12
N ARG A 116 -19.31 5.94 -22.14
CA ARG A 116 -20.63 5.34 -22.31
C ARG A 116 -20.55 3.82 -22.30
N THR A 117 -21.49 3.19 -21.62
CA THR A 117 -21.58 1.73 -21.49
C THR A 117 -22.15 1.05 -22.73
N ASP A 118 -22.81 1.79 -23.62
CA ASP A 118 -23.42 1.31 -24.87
C ASP A 118 -22.53 1.58 -26.11
N GLY A 119 -21.31 2.09 -25.91
CA GLY A 119 -20.34 2.35 -26.97
C GLY A 119 -19.56 1.11 -27.43
N PRO A 120 -18.65 1.26 -28.41
CA PRO A 120 -17.74 0.18 -28.85
C PRO A 120 -17.00 -0.46 -27.68
N GLY A 121 -17.07 -1.79 -27.59
CA GLY A 121 -16.51 -2.57 -26.48
C GLY A 121 -17.32 -2.55 -25.18
N GLY A 122 -18.46 -1.84 -25.13
CA GLY A 122 -19.39 -1.85 -24.02
C GLY A 122 -18.82 -1.34 -22.70
N ARG A 123 -19.29 -1.88 -21.58
CA ARG A 123 -18.87 -1.46 -20.23
C ARG A 123 -17.38 -1.65 -19.96
N THR A 124 -16.77 -2.72 -20.47
CA THR A 124 -15.34 -3.00 -20.26
C THR A 124 -14.42 -2.01 -20.98
N ALA A 125 -14.96 -1.20 -21.89
CA ALA A 125 -14.25 -0.13 -22.58
C ALA A 125 -14.32 1.22 -21.85
N VAL A 126 -15.23 1.40 -20.88
CA VAL A 126 -15.36 2.66 -20.15
C VAL A 126 -14.06 2.98 -19.42
N GLY A 127 -13.57 4.21 -19.58
CA GLY A 127 -12.29 4.65 -19.03
C GLY A 127 -11.06 4.33 -19.90
N TYR A 128 -11.21 3.61 -21.01
CA TYR A 128 -10.15 3.42 -22.00
C TYR A 128 -10.14 4.51 -23.08
N PRO A 129 -9.01 4.76 -23.76
CA PRO A 129 -8.94 5.71 -24.88
C PRO A 129 -9.78 5.25 -26.07
N ALA A 130 -10.72 6.09 -26.51
CA ALA A 130 -11.54 5.88 -27.70
C ALA A 130 -10.75 6.12 -28.99
N VAL A 131 -9.92 7.17 -28.99
CA VAL A 131 -9.08 7.59 -30.12
C VAL A 131 -7.90 8.39 -29.59
N LEU A 132 -6.78 8.36 -30.31
CA LEU A 132 -5.57 9.12 -29.99
C LEU A 132 -5.36 10.22 -31.03
N ALA A 133 -4.99 11.42 -30.57
CA ALA A 133 -4.60 12.52 -31.46
C ALA A 133 -3.29 12.18 -32.21
N PRO A 134 -2.98 12.85 -33.34
CA PRO A 134 -1.71 12.67 -34.02
C PRO A 134 -0.52 12.83 -33.07
N LEU A 135 0.41 11.87 -33.10
CA LEU A 135 1.59 11.81 -32.23
C LEU A 135 1.30 11.69 -30.72
N GLN A 136 0.05 11.45 -30.32
CA GLN A 136 -0.31 11.15 -28.94
C GLN A 136 -0.18 9.64 -28.69
N LYS A 137 0.35 9.30 -27.52
CA LYS A 137 0.19 7.99 -26.89
C LYS A 137 -0.27 8.19 -25.47
N VAL A 138 -0.83 7.18 -24.84
CA VAL A 138 -1.21 7.28 -23.42
C VAL A 138 -0.61 6.16 -22.63
N SER A 139 -0.29 6.43 -21.38
CA SER A 139 0.40 5.49 -20.54
C SER A 139 -0.21 5.42 -19.16
N THR A 140 -0.10 4.28 -18.50
CA THR A 140 -0.35 4.17 -17.06
C THR A 140 0.77 3.39 -16.39
N LEU A 141 0.91 3.59 -15.08
CA LEU A 141 1.91 2.95 -14.24
C LEU A 141 1.27 1.87 -13.40
N VAL A 142 2.01 0.78 -13.24
CA VAL A 142 1.66 -0.43 -12.50
C VAL A 142 2.89 -0.84 -11.68
N GLU A 143 2.70 -1.25 -10.42
CA GLU A 143 3.79 -1.73 -9.53
C GLU A 143 4.99 -0.76 -9.43
N ARG A 144 4.72 0.54 -9.24
CA ARG A 144 5.70 1.64 -9.29
C ARG A 144 6.32 1.92 -7.91
N ASP A 145 7.65 2.11 -7.86
CA ASP A 145 8.40 2.54 -6.66
C ASP A 145 8.22 1.63 -5.43
N LEU A 146 7.99 0.33 -5.67
CA LEU A 146 7.76 -0.63 -4.60
C LEU A 146 9.04 -1.07 -3.86
N GLN A 147 10.22 -0.54 -4.24
CA GLN A 147 11.51 -0.88 -3.63
C GLN A 147 11.76 -2.41 -3.62
N ALA A 148 11.61 -3.04 -4.78
CA ALA A 148 11.71 -4.48 -4.97
C ALA A 148 10.62 -5.35 -4.27
N HIS A 149 9.61 -4.77 -3.63
CA HIS A 149 8.52 -5.50 -2.96
C HIS A 149 7.37 -5.88 -3.90
N ALA A 150 7.69 -6.65 -4.94
CA ALA A 150 6.75 -7.22 -5.89
C ALA A 150 7.19 -8.65 -6.27
N PRO A 151 6.30 -9.54 -6.75
CA PRO A 151 6.72 -10.82 -7.27
C PRO A 151 7.51 -10.65 -8.57
N GLY A 152 8.75 -11.17 -8.63
CA GLY A 152 9.49 -11.28 -9.88
C GLY A 152 9.06 -12.50 -10.68
N GLY A 153 9.14 -12.44 -12.02
CA GLY A 153 8.83 -13.56 -12.91
C GLY A 153 8.22 -13.11 -14.23
N VAL A 154 7.56 -14.04 -14.92
CA VAL A 154 6.87 -13.75 -16.18
C VAL A 154 5.42 -13.40 -15.91
N TYR A 155 5.07 -12.14 -16.12
CA TYR A 155 3.70 -11.63 -16.03
C TYR A 155 2.96 -11.87 -17.34
N SER A 156 1.66 -12.09 -17.22
CA SER A 156 0.78 -12.30 -18.36
C SER A 156 -0.09 -11.08 -18.59
N VAL A 157 0.16 -10.33 -19.66
CA VAL A 157 -0.67 -9.18 -20.06
C VAL A 157 -1.72 -9.65 -21.07
N LEU A 158 -2.99 -9.44 -20.72
CA LEU A 158 -4.14 -9.78 -21.55
C LEU A 158 -4.90 -8.51 -21.91
N TYR A 159 -5.48 -8.44 -23.12
CA TYR A 159 -6.27 -7.30 -23.54
C TYR A 159 -7.27 -7.65 -24.65
N ASP A 160 -8.35 -6.89 -24.70
CA ASP A 160 -9.38 -6.98 -25.74
C ASP A 160 -9.22 -5.81 -26.73
N GLY A 161 -9.67 -6.00 -27.98
CA GLY A 161 -9.70 -4.96 -29.01
C GLY A 161 -8.50 -4.93 -29.96
N LYS A 162 -8.48 -3.89 -30.80
CA LYS A 162 -7.51 -3.67 -31.88
C LYS A 162 -6.67 -2.44 -31.60
N GLY A 163 -5.35 -2.59 -31.68
CA GLY A 163 -4.43 -1.50 -31.38
C GLY A 163 -3.01 -1.99 -31.18
N SER A 164 -2.19 -1.19 -30.52
CA SER A 164 -0.85 -1.58 -30.10
C SER A 164 -0.58 -1.15 -28.67
N LEU A 165 -0.14 -2.12 -27.87
CA LEU A 165 0.36 -1.95 -26.52
C LEU A 165 1.87 -2.02 -26.50
N GLU A 166 2.51 -1.13 -25.76
CA GLU A 166 3.94 -1.19 -25.44
C GLU A 166 4.16 -1.24 -23.92
N LEU A 167 5.15 -2.02 -23.50
CA LEU A 167 5.47 -2.29 -22.11
C LEU A 167 6.92 -1.89 -21.85
N GLY A 168 7.21 -1.20 -20.74
CA GLY A 168 8.57 -0.75 -20.43
C GLY A 168 8.76 -0.35 -18.97
N MET A 169 9.86 0.38 -18.70
CA MET A 169 10.50 0.68 -17.40
C MET A 169 11.67 -0.26 -17.06
N SER A 170 12.46 0.10 -16.05
CA SER A 170 13.71 -0.63 -15.74
C SER A 170 13.46 -2.07 -15.28
N ASP A 171 12.31 -2.38 -14.69
CA ASP A 171 12.01 -3.73 -14.18
C ASP A 171 11.50 -4.68 -15.27
N VAL A 172 11.02 -4.15 -16.39
CA VAL A 172 10.68 -4.93 -17.58
C VAL A 172 11.97 -5.33 -18.30
N LYS A 173 12.31 -6.61 -18.28
CA LYS A 173 13.56 -7.14 -18.87
C LYS A 173 13.36 -7.72 -20.26
N ASP A 174 12.19 -8.26 -20.54
CA ASP A 174 11.85 -8.80 -21.85
C ASP A 174 10.33 -8.73 -22.10
N VAL A 175 9.93 -8.51 -23.34
CA VAL A 175 8.53 -8.43 -23.78
C VAL A 175 8.39 -9.20 -25.08
N ALA A 176 7.59 -10.26 -25.06
CA ALA A 176 7.38 -11.08 -26.24
C ALA A 176 5.97 -10.93 -26.79
N TYR A 177 5.86 -10.26 -27.94
CA TYR A 177 4.60 -10.17 -28.69
C TYR A 177 4.42 -11.44 -29.51
N LEU A 178 3.86 -12.48 -28.91
CA LEU A 178 3.73 -13.81 -29.54
C LEU A 178 2.41 -13.95 -30.30
N VAL A 179 1.29 -13.61 -29.67
CA VAL A 179 -0.05 -13.73 -30.24
C VAL A 179 -0.89 -12.48 -29.90
N PRO A 180 -1.90 -12.14 -30.72
CA PRO A 180 -2.82 -11.07 -30.36
C PRO A 180 -3.52 -11.32 -29.03
N GLY A 181 -3.73 -10.28 -28.23
CA GLY A 181 -4.44 -10.38 -26.94
C GLY A 181 -3.65 -10.97 -25.78
N TYR A 182 -2.40 -11.40 -26.00
CA TYR A 182 -1.54 -11.93 -24.94
C TYR A 182 -0.08 -11.55 -25.14
N ILE A 183 0.51 -10.93 -24.11
CA ILE A 183 1.89 -10.46 -24.09
C ILE A 183 2.53 -10.95 -22.79
N PRO A 184 3.39 -11.97 -22.82
CA PRO A 184 4.27 -12.29 -21.70
C PRO A 184 5.33 -11.20 -21.50
N VAL A 185 5.51 -10.81 -20.25
CA VAL A 185 6.46 -9.77 -19.81
C VAL A 185 7.36 -10.35 -18.72
N THR A 186 8.66 -10.43 -18.97
CA THR A 186 9.64 -10.77 -17.94
C THR A 186 9.87 -9.55 -17.07
N PHE A 187 9.49 -9.62 -15.80
CA PHE A 187 9.54 -8.53 -14.83
C PHE A 187 10.39 -8.94 -13.63
N TYR A 188 11.42 -8.15 -13.31
CA TYR A 188 12.23 -8.33 -12.11
C TYR A 188 12.29 -7.02 -11.34
N PRO A 189 11.62 -6.93 -10.18
CA PRO A 189 11.46 -5.69 -9.47
C PRO A 189 12.79 -5.23 -8.86
N SER A 190 13.02 -3.93 -8.87
CA SER A 190 14.28 -3.34 -8.41
C SER A 190 14.08 -2.14 -7.48
N THR A 191 15.19 -1.66 -6.92
CA THR A 191 15.27 -0.36 -6.24
C THR A 191 15.73 0.77 -7.17
N ASP A 192 15.81 0.50 -8.48
CA ASP A 192 16.30 1.48 -9.46
C ASP A 192 15.31 2.66 -9.59
N PHE A 193 15.83 3.78 -10.09
CA PHE A 193 14.99 4.90 -10.51
C PHE A 193 14.18 4.53 -11.76
N ASN A 194 12.93 4.99 -11.87
CA ASN A 194 12.00 4.63 -12.95
C ASN A 194 11.77 3.10 -13.09
N ASN A 195 11.62 2.43 -11.95
CA ASN A 195 11.24 1.03 -11.84
C ASN A 195 9.71 0.81 -11.97
N GLY A 196 9.26 -0.43 -11.88
CA GLY A 196 7.86 -0.84 -12.09
C GLY A 196 7.54 -1.18 -13.55
N LEU A 197 6.27 -1.07 -13.92
CA LEU A 197 5.77 -1.43 -15.25
C LEU A 197 4.96 -0.27 -15.84
N LEU A 198 5.35 0.17 -17.02
CA LEU A 198 4.61 1.16 -17.81
C LEU A 198 3.80 0.43 -18.89
N VAL A 199 2.48 0.62 -18.90
CA VAL A 199 1.60 0.15 -19.98
C VAL A 199 1.26 1.33 -20.87
N GLN A 200 1.58 1.25 -22.16
CA GLN A 200 1.32 2.31 -23.13
C GLN A 200 0.36 1.84 -24.22
N ILE A 201 -0.69 2.63 -24.50
CA ILE A 201 -1.51 2.47 -25.70
C ILE A 201 -0.96 3.45 -26.74
N GLU A 202 -0.36 2.90 -27.79
CA GLU A 202 0.22 3.66 -28.89
C GLU A 202 -0.76 3.82 -30.05
N ARG A 203 -1.69 2.88 -30.21
CA ARG A 203 -2.80 2.92 -31.18
C ARG A 203 -4.01 2.17 -30.62
N THR A 204 -5.21 2.62 -30.97
CA THR A 204 -6.49 2.00 -30.63
C THR A 204 -7.47 2.21 -31.79
N ASP A 205 -8.25 1.18 -32.15
CA ASP A 205 -9.29 1.27 -33.18
C ASP A 205 -10.58 1.84 -32.57
N PRO A 206 -11.12 2.98 -33.05
CA PRO A 206 -12.35 3.55 -32.51
C PRO A 206 -13.59 2.64 -32.62
N GLN A 207 -13.59 1.65 -33.51
CA GLN A 207 -14.69 0.68 -33.65
C GLN A 207 -14.50 -0.58 -32.79
N ASP A 208 -13.27 -0.84 -32.35
CA ASP A 208 -12.94 -1.98 -31.47
C ASP A 208 -11.75 -1.59 -30.57
N PRO A 209 -11.98 -0.69 -29.60
CA PRO A 209 -10.89 -0.06 -28.85
C PRO A 209 -10.18 -1.05 -27.93
N ILE A 210 -8.89 -0.81 -27.71
CA ILE A 210 -8.11 -1.50 -26.67
C ILE A 210 -8.80 -1.29 -25.32
N ARG A 211 -9.12 -2.39 -24.66
CA ARG A 211 -9.86 -2.42 -23.40
C ARG A 211 -9.56 -3.68 -22.59
N ASN A 212 -10.11 -3.76 -21.38
CA ASN A 212 -10.02 -4.94 -20.51
C ASN A 212 -8.57 -5.46 -20.35
N ILE A 213 -7.63 -4.50 -20.22
CA ILE A 213 -6.23 -4.80 -19.97
C ILE A 213 -6.14 -5.41 -18.57
N ARG A 214 -5.50 -6.58 -18.50
CA ARG A 214 -5.21 -7.31 -17.26
C ARG A 214 -3.72 -7.60 -17.24
N VAL A 215 -3.05 -7.37 -16.12
CA VAL A 215 -1.63 -7.66 -15.93
C VAL A 215 -1.53 -8.65 -14.78
N ILE A 216 -1.41 -9.93 -15.13
CA ILE A 216 -1.53 -11.02 -14.16
C ILE A 216 -0.16 -11.43 -13.61
N MET A 217 -0.07 -11.50 -12.28
CA MET A 217 1.11 -11.98 -11.58
C MET A 217 1.49 -13.42 -11.98
N PRO A 218 2.79 -13.79 -11.93
CA PRO A 218 3.27 -15.08 -12.40
C PRO A 218 2.58 -16.30 -11.75
N GLY A 219 2.02 -17.18 -12.58
CA GLY A 219 1.37 -18.42 -12.17
C GLY A 219 -0.01 -18.28 -11.53
N TYR A 220 -0.68 -17.15 -11.79
CA TYR A 220 -2.09 -16.92 -11.46
C TYR A 220 -2.96 -16.68 -12.70
N GLU A 221 -2.44 -16.98 -13.90
CA GLU A 221 -3.10 -16.72 -15.19
C GLU A 221 -4.50 -17.34 -15.23
N GLN A 222 -4.61 -18.62 -14.84
CA GLN A 222 -5.90 -19.31 -14.80
C GLN A 222 -6.84 -18.66 -13.76
N ALA A 223 -6.38 -18.50 -12.51
CA ALA A 223 -7.17 -17.93 -11.43
C ALA A 223 -7.73 -16.53 -11.74
N ALA A 224 -6.92 -15.68 -12.39
CA ALA A 224 -7.25 -14.30 -12.68
C ALA A 224 -8.16 -14.15 -13.90
N VAL A 225 -7.95 -14.95 -14.96
CA VAL A 225 -8.76 -14.88 -16.19
C VAL A 225 -10.23 -15.17 -15.93
N TRP A 226 -10.52 -16.07 -14.97
CA TRP A 226 -11.88 -16.54 -14.70
C TRP A 226 -12.57 -15.81 -13.55
N GLY A 227 -11.88 -14.92 -12.85
CA GLY A 227 -12.45 -14.13 -11.76
C GLY A 227 -12.80 -14.93 -10.49
N ASP A 228 -12.47 -16.23 -10.44
CA ASP A 228 -12.77 -17.10 -9.31
C ASP A 228 -11.91 -16.81 -8.07
N GLN A 229 -10.68 -16.34 -8.29
CA GLN A 229 -9.70 -16.01 -7.24
C GLN A 229 -9.01 -14.68 -7.58
N PRO A 230 -9.68 -13.53 -7.42
CA PRO A 230 -9.12 -12.23 -7.79
C PRO A 230 -8.06 -11.72 -6.81
N PHE A 231 -8.03 -12.26 -5.59
CA PHE A 231 -7.11 -11.84 -4.54
C PHE A 231 -5.83 -12.68 -4.53
N HIS A 232 -4.71 -12.05 -4.22
CA HIS A 232 -3.47 -12.80 -4.07
C HIS A 232 -3.54 -13.70 -2.81
N PRO A 233 -3.16 -14.99 -2.88
CA PRO A 233 -3.29 -15.89 -1.73
C PRO A 233 -2.54 -15.44 -0.48
N ALA A 234 -1.36 -14.82 -0.63
CA ALA A 234 -0.63 -14.29 0.52
C ALA A 234 -1.36 -13.14 1.23
N PHE A 235 -2.14 -12.34 0.49
CA PHE A 235 -2.97 -11.31 1.08
C PHE A 235 -4.13 -11.92 1.87
N LEU A 236 -4.75 -13.01 1.35
CA LEU A 236 -5.74 -13.77 2.09
C LEU A 236 -5.17 -14.38 3.39
N GLU A 237 -3.97 -14.96 3.34
CA GLU A 237 -3.31 -15.50 4.52
C GLU A 237 -2.97 -14.42 5.56
N PHE A 238 -2.51 -13.24 5.13
CA PHE A 238 -2.30 -12.10 6.02
C PHE A 238 -3.59 -11.68 6.73
N LEU A 239 -4.74 -11.76 6.04
CA LEU A 239 -6.03 -11.36 6.59
C LEU A 239 -6.72 -12.43 7.45
N ARG A 240 -6.32 -13.70 7.34
CA ARG A 240 -6.90 -14.85 8.07
C ARG A 240 -7.06 -14.63 9.59
N PRO A 241 -6.17 -13.92 10.30
CA PRO A 241 -6.33 -13.70 11.73
C PRO A 241 -7.45 -12.73 12.12
N PHE A 242 -7.99 -11.91 11.20
CA PHE A 242 -8.87 -10.78 11.54
C PHE A 242 -10.34 -11.12 11.34
N GLY A 243 -11.15 -10.95 12.40
CA GLY A 243 -12.58 -11.26 12.35
C GLY A 243 -13.47 -10.16 11.79
N VAL A 244 -12.91 -8.97 11.51
CA VAL A 244 -13.59 -7.87 10.81
C VAL A 244 -12.64 -7.24 9.81
N LEU A 245 -13.14 -6.95 8.61
CA LEU A 245 -12.45 -6.12 7.62
C LEU A 245 -13.19 -4.81 7.43
N ARG A 246 -12.53 -3.69 7.75
CA ARG A 246 -13.02 -2.34 7.46
C ARG A 246 -12.48 -1.86 6.13
N PHE A 247 -13.38 -1.37 5.29
CA PHE A 247 -13.09 -1.02 3.89
C PHE A 247 -12.98 0.49 3.66
N MET A 248 -12.57 1.27 4.66
CA MET A 248 -12.66 2.74 4.59
C MET A 248 -11.86 3.32 3.41
N ASP A 249 -10.60 2.90 3.24
CA ASP A 249 -9.76 3.35 2.12
C ASP A 249 -10.12 2.69 0.79
N TRP A 250 -10.62 1.45 0.83
CA TRP A 250 -11.13 0.74 -0.35
C TRP A 250 -12.38 1.42 -0.91
N MET A 251 -13.22 1.98 -0.06
CA MET A 251 -14.39 2.80 -0.44
C MET A 251 -14.02 4.28 -0.65
N HIS A 252 -12.74 4.64 -0.49
CA HIS A 252 -12.22 6.00 -0.63
C HIS A 252 -12.98 7.05 0.21
N SER A 253 -13.40 6.68 1.41
CA SER A 253 -14.43 7.38 2.22
C SER A 253 -14.12 8.83 2.59
N ASN A 254 -12.86 9.25 2.48
CA ASN A 254 -12.39 10.61 2.78
C ASN A 254 -12.31 11.53 1.53
N ALA A 255 -12.74 11.06 0.37
CA ALA A 255 -12.71 11.84 -0.88
C ALA A 255 -13.83 12.87 -0.99
N GLU A 256 -13.61 13.93 -1.77
CA GLU A 256 -14.65 14.93 -2.09
C GLU A 256 -15.73 14.36 -3.04
N ALA A 257 -15.32 13.59 -4.05
CA ALA A 257 -16.17 13.11 -5.12
C ALA A 257 -16.61 11.65 -4.91
N LEU A 258 -17.40 11.41 -3.87
CA LEU A 258 -18.00 10.09 -3.63
C LEU A 258 -19.32 9.89 -4.39
N PRO A 259 -19.69 8.63 -4.72
CA PRO A 259 -20.99 8.30 -5.31
C PRO A 259 -22.15 8.79 -4.44
N LYS A 260 -23.11 9.45 -5.08
CA LYS A 260 -24.39 9.87 -4.49
C LYS A 260 -25.51 8.93 -4.90
N GLU A 261 -25.51 8.52 -6.17
CA GLU A 261 -26.50 7.61 -6.76
C GLU A 261 -25.90 6.24 -7.09
N TRP A 262 -26.75 5.21 -7.14
CA TRP A 262 -26.31 3.80 -7.24
C TRP A 262 -25.52 3.47 -8.50
N ASP A 263 -25.79 4.18 -9.60
CA ASP A 263 -25.13 4.01 -10.88
C ASP A 263 -23.73 4.65 -10.94
N GLU A 264 -23.42 5.59 -10.04
CA GLU A 264 -22.12 6.27 -9.93
C GLU A 264 -21.03 5.44 -9.22
N ARG A 265 -21.39 4.30 -8.62
CA ARG A 265 -20.46 3.48 -7.83
C ARG A 265 -19.37 2.80 -8.69
N PRO A 266 -18.22 2.45 -8.09
CA PRO A 266 -17.24 1.55 -8.70
C PRO A 266 -17.81 0.17 -9.02
N ARG A 267 -17.32 -0.43 -10.11
CA ARG A 267 -17.84 -1.67 -10.71
C ARG A 267 -16.70 -2.63 -11.08
N PRO A 268 -16.93 -3.95 -11.05
CA PRO A 268 -15.92 -4.96 -11.38
C PRO A 268 -15.16 -4.72 -12.70
N GLU A 269 -15.87 -4.18 -13.70
CA GLU A 269 -15.36 -3.94 -15.04
C GLU A 269 -14.50 -2.67 -15.15
N ASP A 270 -14.47 -1.82 -14.12
CA ASP A 270 -13.70 -0.58 -14.15
C ASP A 270 -12.21 -0.87 -14.35
N ILE A 271 -11.53 0.03 -15.06
CA ILE A 271 -10.13 -0.15 -15.49
C ILE A 271 -9.19 -0.38 -14.30
N SER A 272 -9.49 0.23 -13.16
CA SER A 272 -8.68 0.23 -11.95
C SER A 272 -9.53 0.53 -10.73
N PHE A 273 -9.10 -0.03 -9.60
CA PHE A 273 -9.65 0.18 -8.26
C PHE A 273 -8.75 1.07 -7.41
N ALA A 274 -7.74 1.71 -8.01
CA ALA A 274 -6.92 2.70 -7.33
C ALA A 274 -7.83 3.75 -6.67
N SER A 275 -7.53 4.16 -5.43
CA SER A 275 -8.43 5.00 -4.64
C SER A 275 -8.83 6.28 -5.40
N ASN A 276 -7.89 6.92 -6.11
CA ASN A 276 -8.14 8.12 -6.92
C ASN A 276 -9.06 7.90 -8.15
N LEU A 277 -9.47 6.68 -8.45
CA LEU A 277 -10.37 6.31 -9.55
C LEU A 277 -11.71 5.72 -9.08
N GLY A 278 -12.00 5.79 -7.77
CA GLY A 278 -13.29 5.38 -7.21
C GLY A 278 -13.19 4.30 -6.14
N GLY A 279 -12.07 3.57 -6.09
CA GLY A 279 -11.84 2.52 -5.10
C GLY A 279 -12.37 1.14 -5.54
N VAL A 280 -12.45 0.22 -4.58
CA VAL A 280 -12.78 -1.19 -4.81
C VAL A 280 -14.31 -1.39 -4.88
N PRO A 281 -14.83 -2.08 -5.90
CA PRO A 281 -16.26 -2.37 -6.02
C PRO A 281 -16.82 -3.22 -4.86
N LEU A 282 -18.11 -3.03 -4.58
CA LEU A 282 -18.83 -3.76 -3.54
C LEU A 282 -18.72 -5.28 -3.68
N GLU A 283 -18.81 -5.76 -4.92
CA GLU A 283 -18.74 -7.18 -5.26
C GLU A 283 -17.43 -7.82 -4.78
N TYR A 284 -16.31 -7.08 -4.89
CA TYR A 284 -15.01 -7.57 -4.42
C TYR A 284 -14.91 -7.54 -2.90
N MET A 285 -15.43 -6.50 -2.25
CA MET A 285 -15.43 -6.42 -0.78
C MET A 285 -16.24 -7.57 -0.15
N ILE A 286 -17.43 -7.87 -0.70
CA ILE A 286 -18.25 -9.00 -0.25
C ILE A 286 -17.56 -10.33 -0.55
N LYS A 287 -16.96 -10.48 -1.74
CA LYS A 287 -16.23 -11.69 -2.11
C LYS A 287 -15.07 -11.96 -1.15
N LEU A 288 -14.29 -10.95 -0.79
CA LEU A 288 -13.20 -11.07 0.20
C LEU A 288 -13.74 -11.54 1.56
N ALA A 289 -14.81 -10.91 2.03
CA ALA A 289 -15.46 -11.28 3.29
C ALA A 289 -15.96 -12.73 3.30
N ASN A 290 -16.60 -13.16 2.21
CA ASN A 290 -17.09 -14.53 2.04
C ASN A 290 -15.95 -15.56 1.95
N MET A 291 -14.87 -15.25 1.23
CA MET A 291 -13.72 -16.14 1.07
C MET A 291 -13.00 -16.41 2.39
N LEU A 292 -12.85 -15.37 3.21
CA LEU A 292 -12.19 -15.46 4.51
C LEU A 292 -13.12 -15.94 5.61
N GLY A 293 -14.43 -15.71 5.49
CA GLY A 293 -15.37 -15.89 6.60
C GLY A 293 -15.19 -14.83 7.68
N THR A 294 -15.13 -13.57 7.28
CA THR A 294 -14.88 -12.41 8.16
C THR A 294 -15.99 -11.37 8.00
N ASP A 295 -16.33 -10.65 9.06
CA ASP A 295 -17.43 -9.68 9.03
C ASP A 295 -17.00 -8.40 8.26
N PRO A 296 -17.69 -7.99 7.19
CA PRO A 296 -17.39 -6.73 6.51
C PRO A 296 -17.87 -5.51 7.29
N TRP A 297 -17.08 -4.43 7.25
CA TRP A 297 -17.43 -3.10 7.75
C TRP A 297 -17.34 -2.07 6.63
N PHE A 298 -18.51 -1.52 6.27
CA PHE A 298 -18.67 -0.57 5.17
C PHE A 298 -18.91 0.86 5.66
N ASN A 299 -18.35 1.83 4.92
CA ASN A 299 -18.55 3.26 5.12
C ASN A 299 -19.50 3.80 4.05
N MET A 300 -20.72 4.17 4.44
CA MET A 300 -21.69 4.75 3.51
C MET A 300 -21.23 6.14 3.07
N PRO A 301 -21.22 6.47 1.76
CA PRO A 301 -20.84 7.79 1.29
C PRO A 301 -21.65 8.89 1.98
N PHE A 302 -20.97 9.98 2.39
CA PHE A 302 -21.61 11.00 3.22
C PHE A 302 -22.78 11.72 2.50
N ALA A 303 -22.76 11.77 1.16
CA ALA A 303 -23.80 12.40 0.35
C ALA A 303 -24.70 11.38 -0.38
N ALA A 304 -24.63 10.09 -0.04
CA ALA A 304 -25.44 9.05 -0.68
C ALA A 304 -26.95 9.29 -0.48
N SER A 305 -27.71 9.08 -1.56
CA SER A 305 -29.16 9.05 -1.54
C SER A 305 -29.69 7.85 -0.76
N ASP A 306 -30.96 7.89 -0.36
CA ASP A 306 -31.59 6.75 0.32
C ASP A 306 -31.74 5.54 -0.62
N ASP A 307 -31.85 5.78 -1.93
CA ASP A 307 -31.83 4.72 -2.95
C ASP A 307 -30.46 4.04 -3.00
N TYR A 308 -29.35 4.80 -3.04
CA TYR A 308 -28.00 4.23 -2.96
C TYR A 308 -27.85 3.32 -1.74
N VAL A 309 -28.26 3.80 -0.55
CA VAL A 309 -28.15 3.03 0.70
C VAL A 309 -29.01 1.77 0.65
N THR A 310 -30.21 1.85 0.07
CA THR A 310 -31.14 0.71 -0.09
C THR A 310 -30.56 -0.35 -1.03
N GLN A 311 -30.04 0.07 -2.18
CA GLN A 311 -29.45 -0.82 -3.18
C GLN A 311 -28.16 -1.48 -2.67
N PHE A 312 -27.33 -0.72 -1.94
CA PHE A 312 -26.14 -1.26 -1.28
C PHE A 312 -26.51 -2.33 -0.25
N ALA A 313 -27.45 -2.03 0.65
CA ALA A 313 -27.91 -2.98 1.65
C ALA A 313 -28.50 -4.25 1.02
N THR A 314 -29.21 -4.09 -0.12
CA THR A 314 -29.81 -5.20 -0.89
C THR A 314 -28.74 -6.09 -1.50
N ALA A 315 -27.74 -5.51 -2.17
CA ALA A 315 -26.63 -6.25 -2.74
C ALA A 315 -25.86 -7.05 -1.67
N VAL A 316 -25.62 -6.47 -0.49
CA VAL A 316 -24.96 -7.19 0.61
C VAL A 316 -25.84 -8.32 1.15
N ARG A 317 -27.16 -8.09 1.34
CA ARG A 317 -28.09 -9.13 1.81
C ARG A 317 -28.09 -10.35 0.90
N ASP A 318 -28.11 -10.10 -0.41
CA ASP A 318 -28.32 -11.15 -1.41
C ASP A 318 -27.05 -11.98 -1.67
N THR A 319 -25.87 -11.49 -1.28
CA THR A 319 -24.59 -12.12 -1.64
C THR A 319 -23.67 -12.43 -0.44
N LEU A 320 -23.86 -11.79 0.71
CA LEU A 320 -23.07 -12.08 1.92
C LEU A 320 -23.51 -13.42 2.54
N ARG A 321 -22.53 -14.26 2.89
CA ARG A 321 -22.74 -15.57 3.53
C ARG A 321 -23.58 -15.43 4.81
N PRO A 322 -24.55 -16.33 5.09
CA PRO A 322 -25.57 -16.12 6.11
C PRO A 322 -25.08 -16.17 7.57
N ASP A 323 -23.88 -16.68 7.82
CA ASP A 323 -23.23 -16.75 9.14
C ASP A 323 -22.45 -15.48 9.50
N LEU A 324 -22.23 -14.57 8.56
CA LEU A 324 -21.49 -13.32 8.76
C LEU A 324 -22.39 -12.17 9.19
N ARG A 325 -21.84 -11.25 9.99
CA ARG A 325 -22.49 -9.97 10.33
C ARG A 325 -21.97 -8.86 9.43
N VAL A 326 -22.70 -7.77 9.30
CA VAL A 326 -22.27 -6.57 8.56
C VAL A 326 -22.26 -5.36 9.48
N TYR A 327 -21.15 -4.63 9.46
CA TYR A 327 -21.01 -3.35 10.13
C TYR A 327 -21.23 -2.21 9.13
N VAL A 328 -22.02 -1.22 9.53
CA VAL A 328 -22.39 -0.09 8.67
C VAL A 328 -22.09 1.20 9.41
N GLU A 329 -21.19 1.99 8.86
CA GLU A 329 -20.79 3.30 9.37
C GLU A 329 -21.22 4.39 8.39
N TYR A 330 -21.75 5.50 8.90
CA TYR A 330 -21.99 6.67 8.05
C TYR A 330 -20.68 7.45 7.90
N GLY A 331 -20.16 7.54 6.66
CA GLY A 331 -18.88 8.16 6.30
C GLY A 331 -17.70 7.75 7.19
N ASN A 332 -16.72 8.64 7.33
CA ASN A 332 -15.58 8.50 8.23
C ASN A 332 -15.35 9.83 8.96
N GLU A 333 -15.18 9.78 10.28
CA GLU A 333 -14.84 10.93 11.14
C GLU A 333 -15.68 12.21 10.94
N LEU A 334 -16.99 12.08 10.69
CA LEU A 334 -17.90 13.24 10.51
C LEU A 334 -18.04 14.13 11.75
N TRP A 335 -17.40 13.76 12.87
CA TRP A 335 -17.38 14.54 14.10
C TRP A 335 -16.52 15.82 13.99
N HIS A 336 -15.68 16.00 12.95
CA HIS A 336 -14.95 17.25 12.64
C HIS A 336 -14.99 17.61 11.15
N THR A 337 -14.57 18.82 10.77
CA THR A 337 -14.60 19.33 9.38
C THR A 337 -13.26 19.22 8.60
N GLY A 338 -12.31 18.45 9.13
CA GLY A 338 -11.04 18.21 8.44
C GLY A 338 -11.26 17.44 7.13
N PHE A 339 -12.21 16.51 7.13
CA PHE A 339 -12.61 15.76 5.94
C PHE A 339 -13.86 16.35 5.25
N PRO A 340 -14.04 16.08 3.94
CA PRO A 340 -15.21 16.50 3.17
C PRO A 340 -16.54 16.11 3.81
N GLY A 341 -16.64 14.89 4.33
CA GLY A 341 -17.87 14.38 4.95
C GLY A 341 -18.33 15.22 6.13
N GLY A 342 -17.43 15.62 7.02
CA GLY A 342 -17.79 16.48 8.14
C GLY A 342 -18.17 17.90 7.76
N ARG A 343 -17.56 18.46 6.69
CA ARG A 343 -18.01 19.74 6.09
C ARG A 343 -19.43 19.62 5.54
N TYR A 344 -19.70 18.53 4.83
CA TYR A 344 -21.04 18.22 4.32
C TYR A 344 -22.06 18.09 5.46
N ALA A 345 -21.74 17.31 6.50
CA ALA A 345 -22.63 17.12 7.65
C ALA A 345 -22.94 18.44 8.38
N GLN A 346 -21.96 19.33 8.50
CA GLN A 346 -22.19 20.65 9.07
C GLN A 346 -23.11 21.51 8.19
N ALA A 347 -22.87 21.53 6.88
CA ALA A 347 -23.70 22.28 5.94
C ALA A 347 -25.16 21.79 5.97
N MET A 348 -25.38 20.48 5.96
CA MET A 348 -26.71 19.89 6.04
C MET A 348 -27.38 20.14 7.39
N GLY A 349 -26.64 20.00 8.50
CA GLY A 349 -27.15 20.28 9.83
C GLY A 349 -27.63 21.73 9.98
N LEU A 350 -26.88 22.69 9.44
CA LEU A 350 -27.27 24.10 9.43
C LEU A 350 -28.47 24.36 8.52
N ALA A 351 -28.47 23.80 7.30
CA ALA A 351 -29.57 23.95 6.36
C ALA A 351 -30.90 23.38 6.90
N MET A 352 -30.82 22.32 7.71
CA MET A 352 -31.96 21.67 8.34
C MET A 352 -32.29 22.24 9.74
N ASN A 353 -31.54 23.24 10.22
CA ASN A 353 -31.66 23.82 11.55
C ASN A 353 -31.62 22.78 12.69
N LEU A 354 -30.73 21.79 12.59
CA LEU A 354 -30.63 20.67 13.53
C LEU A 354 -29.83 21.04 14.78
N THR A 355 -30.36 21.93 15.62
CA THR A 355 -29.78 22.25 16.94
C THR A 355 -30.79 21.95 18.04
N GLU A 356 -30.31 21.53 19.21
CA GLU A 356 -31.16 21.33 20.40
C GLU A 356 -30.91 22.43 21.44
N GLN A 357 -29.64 22.80 21.63
CA GLN A 357 -29.21 23.82 22.58
C GLN A 357 -28.65 25.06 21.89
N GLY A 358 -28.31 24.96 20.61
CA GLY A 358 -27.74 26.05 19.81
C GLY A 358 -26.44 26.55 20.42
N ASP A 359 -26.30 27.87 20.52
CA ASP A 359 -25.10 28.53 21.07
C ASP A 359 -24.83 28.20 22.54
N LYS A 360 -25.80 27.62 23.26
CA LYS A 360 -25.61 27.18 24.65
C LYS A 360 -24.86 25.86 24.75
N TRP A 361 -24.79 25.07 23.67
CA TRP A 361 -24.01 23.84 23.67
C TRP A 361 -22.51 24.16 23.71
N TYR A 362 -21.71 23.38 24.44
CA TYR A 362 -20.29 23.64 24.66
C TYR A 362 -19.47 23.90 23.38
N GLY A 363 -19.80 23.20 22.27
CA GLY A 363 -19.13 23.40 20.98
C GLY A 363 -19.78 24.46 20.08
N GLY A 364 -20.82 25.16 20.52
CA GLY A 364 -21.58 26.15 19.74
C GLY A 364 -22.55 25.52 18.72
N ALA A 365 -23.47 26.36 18.19
CA ALA A 365 -24.56 25.91 17.32
C ALA A 365 -24.05 25.18 16.07
N THR A 366 -22.96 25.65 15.46
CA THR A 366 -22.39 25.07 14.24
C THR A 366 -21.89 23.64 14.43
N ASN A 367 -21.19 23.36 15.53
CA ASN A 367 -20.73 22.01 15.82
C ASN A 367 -21.88 21.12 16.29
N GLU A 368 -22.83 21.66 17.06
CA GLU A 368 -24.03 20.90 17.45
C GLU A 368 -24.83 20.47 16.21
N ALA A 369 -25.02 21.38 15.24
CA ALA A 369 -25.68 21.10 13.98
C ALA A 369 -25.04 19.94 13.20
N ARG A 370 -23.71 19.94 13.09
CA ARG A 370 -22.96 18.85 12.46
C ARG A 370 -23.22 17.52 13.17
N LEU A 371 -23.03 17.48 14.50
CA LEU A 371 -23.17 16.24 15.27
C LEU A 371 -24.61 15.73 15.27
N CYS A 372 -25.60 16.61 15.37
CA CYS A 372 -27.00 16.23 15.30
C CYS A 372 -27.39 15.69 13.92
N PHE A 373 -26.92 16.31 12.83
CA PHE A 373 -27.12 15.76 11.49
C PHE A 373 -26.46 14.38 11.36
N THR A 374 -25.22 14.22 11.78
CA THR A 374 -24.51 12.93 11.74
C THR A 374 -25.28 11.85 12.50
N GLY A 375 -25.68 12.10 13.74
CA GLY A 375 -26.46 11.14 14.54
C GLY A 375 -27.79 10.77 13.88
N GLN A 376 -28.57 11.76 13.44
CA GLN A 376 -29.87 11.52 12.80
C GLN A 376 -29.74 10.83 11.45
N ARG A 377 -28.71 11.14 10.64
CA ARG A 377 -28.45 10.47 9.36
C ARG A 377 -28.02 9.03 9.56
N THR A 378 -27.15 8.74 10.54
CA THR A 378 -26.82 7.35 10.92
C THR A 378 -28.07 6.58 11.35
N ALA A 379 -28.96 7.19 12.14
CA ALA A 379 -30.24 6.59 12.51
C ALA A 379 -31.15 6.32 11.30
N ASN A 380 -31.15 7.18 10.27
CA ASN A 380 -31.90 6.95 9.03
C ASN A 380 -31.32 5.78 8.24
N ILE A 381 -30.00 5.73 8.06
CA ILE A 381 -29.29 4.64 7.40
C ILE A 381 -29.61 3.31 8.11
N SER A 382 -29.64 3.30 9.44
CA SER A 382 -30.03 2.11 10.20
C SER A 382 -31.43 1.61 9.87
N LYS A 383 -32.41 2.51 9.76
CA LYS A 383 -33.79 2.14 9.40
C LYS A 383 -33.85 1.52 8.00
N ILE A 384 -33.13 2.09 7.04
CA ILE A 384 -33.05 1.57 5.67
C ILE A 384 -32.46 0.16 5.67
N TRP A 385 -31.29 -0.02 6.27
CA TRP A 385 -30.63 -1.32 6.32
C TRP A 385 -31.48 -2.37 7.03
N LYS A 386 -32.05 -2.05 8.19
CA LYS A 386 -32.91 -2.99 8.95
C LYS A 386 -34.21 -3.31 8.22
N ALA A 387 -34.74 -2.40 7.39
CA ALA A 387 -35.89 -2.68 6.54
C ALA A 387 -35.54 -3.67 5.40
N VAL A 388 -34.39 -3.46 4.73
CA VAL A 388 -33.91 -4.37 3.68
C VAL A 388 -33.60 -5.76 4.23
N TRP A 389 -33.08 -5.83 5.45
CA TRP A 389 -32.70 -7.04 6.17
C TRP A 389 -33.79 -7.55 7.14
N ALA A 390 -35.07 -7.29 6.85
CA ALA A 390 -36.16 -7.78 7.65
C ALA A 390 -36.07 -9.31 7.83
N GLY A 391 -36.16 -9.78 9.08
CA GLY A 391 -35.95 -11.19 9.45
C GLY A 391 -34.51 -11.58 9.81
N HIS A 392 -33.54 -10.70 9.53
CA HIS A 392 -32.10 -10.90 9.79
C HIS A 392 -31.43 -9.66 10.39
N THR A 393 -32.21 -8.80 11.06
CA THR A 393 -31.74 -7.51 11.58
C THR A 393 -30.65 -7.63 12.64
N GLU A 394 -30.55 -8.77 13.32
CA GLU A 394 -29.50 -9.10 14.28
C GLU A 394 -28.10 -9.19 13.66
N ARG A 395 -28.02 -9.34 12.33
CA ARG A 395 -26.75 -9.37 11.58
C ARG A 395 -26.26 -7.98 11.17
N VAL A 396 -27.09 -6.94 11.28
CA VAL A 396 -26.77 -5.58 10.87
C VAL A 396 -26.38 -4.74 12.09
N ILE A 397 -25.12 -4.33 12.16
CA ILE A 397 -24.58 -3.52 13.25
C ILE A 397 -24.28 -2.11 12.75
N VAL A 398 -25.13 -1.14 13.09
CA VAL A 398 -24.93 0.25 12.65
C VAL A 398 -24.14 1.03 13.69
N VAL A 399 -23.04 1.63 13.24
CA VAL A 399 -22.03 2.28 14.07
C VAL A 399 -22.05 3.79 13.84
N VAL A 400 -21.97 4.55 14.94
CA VAL A 400 -21.66 5.99 14.89
C VAL A 400 -20.25 6.23 15.43
N SER A 401 -19.45 7.00 14.68
CA SER A 401 -18.05 7.25 15.00
C SER A 401 -17.87 8.61 15.69
N GLY A 402 -17.14 8.62 16.80
CA GLY A 402 -16.84 9.81 17.59
C GLY A 402 -15.35 9.99 17.86
N GLN A 403 -14.97 11.18 18.31
CA GLN A 403 -13.58 11.50 18.66
C GLN A 403 -13.24 11.05 20.08
N VAL A 404 -12.16 10.30 20.26
CA VAL A 404 -11.71 9.81 21.59
C VAL A 404 -11.43 10.94 22.60
N SER A 405 -10.98 12.10 22.12
CA SER A 405 -10.70 13.26 22.98
C SER A 405 -11.94 14.06 23.37
N SER A 406 -13.13 13.72 22.84
CA SER A 406 -14.36 14.47 23.06
C SER A 406 -15.55 13.55 23.34
N ASN A 407 -15.66 13.10 24.59
CA ASN A 407 -16.79 12.30 25.06
C ASN A 407 -18.13 13.06 25.00
N ILE A 408 -18.10 14.40 25.17
CA ILE A 408 -19.28 15.26 25.02
C ILE A 408 -19.80 15.23 23.57
N SER A 409 -18.92 15.17 22.57
CA SER A 409 -19.33 15.04 21.17
C SER A 409 -19.98 13.67 20.90
N SER A 410 -19.45 12.60 21.51
CA SER A 410 -20.08 11.27 21.44
C SER A 410 -21.45 11.21 22.10
N ASP A 411 -21.62 11.88 23.25
CA ASP A 411 -22.92 12.00 23.89
C ASP A 411 -23.92 12.75 23.00
N LYS A 412 -23.47 13.81 22.32
CA LYS A 412 -24.30 14.59 21.39
C LYS A 412 -24.70 13.78 20.14
N LEU A 413 -23.78 13.01 19.55
CA LEU A 413 -24.08 12.10 18.42
C LEU A 413 -25.21 11.10 18.74
N LEU A 414 -25.29 10.62 19.97
CA LEU A 414 -26.28 9.63 20.41
C LEU A 414 -27.59 10.25 20.90
N SER A 415 -27.54 11.43 21.54
CA SER A 415 -28.71 12.10 22.10
C SER A 415 -29.56 12.82 21.06
N CYS A 416 -28.94 13.48 20.07
CA CYS A 416 -29.66 14.32 19.11
C CYS A 416 -30.80 13.58 18.43
N GLY A 417 -32.02 14.12 18.52
CA GLY A 417 -33.19 13.52 17.87
C GLY A 417 -33.46 12.07 18.28
N ASN A 418 -32.96 11.66 19.46
CA ASN A 418 -33.03 10.30 19.98
C ASN A 418 -32.40 9.25 19.04
N ALA A 419 -31.33 9.62 18.33
CA ALA A 419 -30.64 8.78 17.36
C ALA A 419 -30.18 7.44 17.95
N SER A 420 -29.80 7.41 19.24
CA SER A 420 -29.41 6.19 19.96
C SER A 420 -30.42 5.05 19.92
N LYS A 421 -31.72 5.30 19.69
CA LYS A 421 -32.73 4.24 19.51
C LYS A 421 -32.50 3.38 18.26
N HIS A 422 -31.83 3.94 17.25
CA HIS A 422 -31.61 3.28 15.97
C HIS A 422 -30.14 2.93 15.72
N ILE A 423 -29.20 3.43 16.52
CA ILE A 423 -27.77 3.12 16.41
C ILE A 423 -27.42 1.92 17.30
N ASP A 424 -26.63 0.97 16.81
CA ASP A 424 -26.30 -0.26 17.52
C ASP A 424 -25.01 -0.14 18.33
N ALA A 425 -24.04 0.66 17.90
CA ALA A 425 -22.76 0.84 18.59
C ALA A 425 -22.19 2.27 18.48
N LEU A 426 -21.44 2.67 19.50
CA LEU A 426 -20.56 3.84 19.46
C LEU A 426 -19.13 3.37 19.16
N ALA A 427 -18.42 4.06 18.28
CA ALA A 427 -17.01 3.79 18.02
C ALA A 427 -16.14 5.04 18.21
N ILE A 428 -14.87 4.84 18.57
CA ILE A 428 -13.85 5.89 18.72
C ILE A 428 -12.55 5.53 18.00
N ALA A 429 -11.65 6.49 17.80
CA ALA A 429 -10.30 6.26 17.28
C ALA A 429 -9.21 6.50 18.36
N PRO A 430 -8.89 5.51 19.22
CA PRO A 430 -7.98 5.72 20.35
C PRO A 430 -6.50 5.59 19.96
N TYR A 431 -6.00 6.41 19.04
CA TYR A 431 -4.57 6.40 18.67
C TYR A 431 -3.66 6.76 19.83
N PHE A 432 -2.52 6.06 19.95
CA PHE A 432 -1.38 6.48 20.78
C PHE A 432 -0.20 6.91 19.89
N GLY A 433 0.89 7.42 20.48
CA GLY A 433 2.07 7.79 19.69
C GLY A 433 1.97 9.19 19.08
N SER A 434 1.60 10.19 19.88
CA SER A 434 1.80 11.59 19.49
C SER A 434 3.30 11.87 19.52
N TYR A 435 3.94 11.97 18.34
CA TYR A 435 5.36 12.29 18.20
C TYR A 435 5.58 13.80 18.01
N ASN A 436 6.64 14.34 18.61
CA ASN A 436 7.10 15.70 18.40
C ASN A 436 8.63 15.74 18.39
N ALA A 437 9.25 16.10 17.26
CA ALA A 437 10.71 16.06 17.10
C ALA A 437 11.49 16.98 18.06
N THR A 438 10.88 18.03 18.60
CA THR A 438 11.52 18.92 19.58
C THR A 438 11.46 18.34 21.00
N ARG A 439 10.43 17.55 21.32
CA ARG A 439 10.24 16.90 22.62
C ARG A 439 10.91 15.52 22.68
N ASP A 440 10.77 14.74 21.62
CA ASP A 440 11.11 13.32 21.56
C ASP A 440 12.44 13.14 20.82
N THR A 441 13.55 13.36 21.53
CA THR A 441 14.91 13.36 20.95
C THR A 441 15.73 12.10 21.27
N ASN A 442 15.18 11.16 22.05
CA ASN A 442 15.86 9.93 22.46
C ASN A 442 14.94 8.71 22.29
N LEU A 443 15.33 7.77 21.43
CA LEU A 443 14.52 6.59 21.10
C LEU A 443 14.20 5.74 22.34
N THR A 444 15.19 5.47 23.19
CA THR A 444 15.02 4.63 24.38
C THR A 444 14.01 5.23 25.36
N ILE A 445 14.08 6.54 25.61
CA ILE A 445 13.11 7.25 26.47
C ILE A 445 11.72 7.22 25.82
N PHE A 446 11.66 7.47 24.51
CA PHE A 446 10.40 7.48 23.78
C PHE A 446 9.70 6.12 23.84
N MET A 447 10.44 5.03 23.61
CA MET A 447 9.94 3.66 23.65
C MET A 447 9.56 3.20 25.06
N ASN A 448 10.43 3.42 26.05
CA ASN A 448 10.26 2.83 27.39
C ASN A 448 9.46 3.70 28.37
N THR A 449 9.25 4.97 28.06
CA THR A 449 8.58 5.92 28.99
C THR A 449 7.48 6.71 28.29
N THR A 450 7.78 7.37 27.17
CA THR A 450 6.80 8.27 26.52
C THR A 450 5.60 7.51 25.97
N LEU A 451 5.83 6.45 25.18
CA LEU A 451 4.74 5.66 24.58
C LEU A 451 3.86 4.97 25.66
N PRO A 452 4.40 4.28 26.68
CA PRO A 452 3.59 3.73 27.77
C PRO A 452 2.77 4.79 28.52
N ALA A 453 3.33 5.97 28.77
CA ALA A 453 2.59 7.06 29.41
C ALA A 453 1.43 7.55 28.53
N GLN A 454 1.66 7.70 27.22
CA GLN A 454 0.59 8.08 26.27
C GLN A 454 -0.51 7.01 26.19
N ILE A 455 -0.17 5.73 26.31
CA ILE A 455 -1.17 4.66 26.41
C ILE A 455 -2.03 4.86 27.66
N ASN A 456 -1.45 5.19 28.81
CA ASN A 456 -2.24 5.47 30.02
C ASN A 456 -3.18 6.67 29.81
N ASP A 457 -2.68 7.75 29.21
CA ASP A 457 -3.46 8.96 28.96
C ASP A 457 -4.64 8.71 28.00
N ILE A 458 -4.43 7.94 26.92
CA ILE A 458 -5.52 7.61 25.99
C ILE A 458 -6.55 6.69 26.66
N MET A 459 -6.11 5.77 27.53
CA MET A 459 -7.03 4.89 28.24
C MET A 459 -7.94 5.63 29.22
N GLU A 460 -7.48 6.73 29.83
CA GLU A 460 -8.34 7.60 30.63
C GLU A 460 -9.43 8.28 29.79
N GLN A 461 -9.12 8.64 28.54
CA GLN A 461 -10.12 9.17 27.61
C GLN A 461 -11.10 8.08 27.18
N VAL A 462 -10.61 6.87 26.84
CA VAL A 462 -11.44 5.71 26.49
C VAL A 462 -12.46 5.41 27.60
N LYS A 463 -12.04 5.40 28.87
CA LYS A 463 -12.94 5.17 30.03
C LYS A 463 -14.10 6.16 30.08
N ARG A 464 -13.91 7.42 29.68
CA ARG A 464 -14.99 8.41 29.61
C ARG A 464 -16.02 8.05 28.53
N HIS A 465 -15.58 7.48 27.41
CA HIS A 465 -16.49 6.99 26.37
C HIS A 465 -17.21 5.72 26.77
N VAL A 466 -16.60 4.86 27.60
CA VAL A 466 -17.30 3.69 28.17
C VAL A 466 -18.52 4.15 28.98
N VAL A 467 -18.38 5.21 29.78
CA VAL A 467 -19.51 5.81 30.52
C VAL A 467 -20.60 6.35 29.58
N VAL A 468 -20.21 7.04 28.51
CA VAL A 468 -21.16 7.54 27.50
C VAL A 468 -21.88 6.39 26.80
N ALA A 469 -21.17 5.36 26.36
CA ALA A 469 -21.77 4.20 25.70
C ALA A 469 -22.75 3.47 26.64
N ALA A 470 -22.36 3.27 27.91
CA ALA A 470 -23.22 2.66 28.94
C ALA A 470 -24.49 3.48 29.22
N LYS A 471 -24.42 4.81 29.23
CA LYS A 471 -25.60 5.71 29.37
C LYS A 471 -26.69 5.40 28.34
N TYR A 472 -26.31 4.99 27.12
CA TYR A 472 -27.25 4.65 26.04
C TYR A 472 -27.41 3.14 25.80
N GLY A 473 -26.82 2.29 26.66
CA GLY A 473 -26.85 0.84 26.50
C GLY A 473 -26.17 0.34 25.21
N LYS A 474 -25.08 1.00 24.78
CA LYS A 474 -24.34 0.66 23.56
C LYS A 474 -22.99 0.03 23.88
N PRO A 475 -22.51 -0.94 23.08
CA PRO A 475 -21.11 -1.34 23.11
C PRO A 475 -20.23 -0.19 22.59
N LEU A 476 -19.00 -0.13 23.10
CA LEU A 476 -17.97 0.76 22.61
C LEU A 476 -16.99 -0.02 21.73
N LEU A 477 -16.75 0.47 20.52
CA LEU A 477 -15.81 -0.08 19.55
C LEU A 477 -14.65 0.90 19.34
N ALA A 478 -13.56 0.41 18.78
CA ALA A 478 -12.52 1.24 18.18
C ALA A 478 -12.54 1.03 16.66
N TYR A 479 -12.94 2.06 15.90
CA TYR A 479 -12.97 1.99 14.43
C TYR A 479 -11.57 2.15 13.82
N GLU A 480 -10.66 2.82 14.56
CA GLU A 480 -9.24 2.99 14.21
C GLU A 480 -8.37 2.97 15.47
N ALA A 481 -7.58 1.91 15.62
CA ALA A 481 -6.69 1.70 16.76
C ALA A 481 -5.25 1.48 16.31
N GLY A 482 -4.32 1.66 17.25
CA GLY A 482 -2.89 1.53 17.04
C GLY A 482 -2.16 2.85 17.23
N GLN A 483 -0.96 2.92 16.67
CA GLN A 483 -0.12 4.10 16.75
C GLN A 483 -0.46 5.14 15.66
N GLY A 484 -0.32 6.43 15.95
CA GLY A 484 -0.59 7.56 15.06
C GLY A 484 0.62 8.45 14.74
N MET A 485 1.83 7.92 14.91
CA MET A 485 3.09 8.63 14.66
C MET A 485 3.31 8.86 13.16
N ALA A 486 3.73 10.09 12.86
CA ALA A 486 4.27 10.50 11.56
C ALA A 486 5.62 11.18 11.79
N GLY A 487 6.60 10.86 10.94
CA GLY A 487 7.95 11.42 11.00
C GLY A 487 8.21 12.46 9.91
N ASP A 488 9.48 12.81 9.69
CA ASP A 488 9.95 13.65 8.58
C ASP A 488 10.33 12.85 7.32
N GLY A 489 10.35 11.51 7.42
CA GLY A 489 10.67 10.59 6.32
C GLY A 489 12.15 10.24 6.17
N SER A 490 13.02 10.82 6.99
CA SER A 490 14.45 10.49 7.02
C SER A 490 14.70 9.16 7.72
N SER A 491 15.81 8.49 7.40
CA SER A 491 16.25 7.28 8.12
C SER A 491 16.61 7.57 9.58
N THR A 492 16.93 8.82 9.90
CA THR A 492 17.25 9.31 11.25
C THR A 492 16.01 9.68 12.06
N ASP A 493 14.82 9.63 11.46
CA ASP A 493 13.57 9.97 12.12
C ASP A 493 13.21 8.99 13.24
N LEU A 494 13.02 9.53 14.44
CA LEU A 494 12.74 8.72 15.63
C LEU A 494 11.35 8.06 15.60
N ALA A 495 10.35 8.66 14.96
CA ALA A 495 9.03 8.03 14.83
C ALA A 495 9.08 6.82 13.90
N ILE A 496 9.81 6.91 12.78
CA ILE A 496 10.04 5.78 11.87
C ILE A 496 10.86 4.69 12.56
N GLN A 497 11.93 5.06 13.27
CA GLN A 497 12.74 4.10 14.03
C GLN A 497 11.93 3.40 15.12
N ALA A 498 11.11 4.13 15.89
CA ALA A 498 10.23 3.56 16.92
C ALA A 498 9.29 2.49 16.35
N ASN A 499 8.73 2.71 15.15
CA ASN A 499 7.87 1.72 14.49
C ASN A 499 8.60 0.43 14.07
N ARG A 500 9.93 0.46 13.92
CA ARG A 500 10.78 -0.70 13.60
C ARG A 500 11.51 -1.28 14.81
N ASP A 501 11.43 -0.62 15.96
CA ASP A 501 12.10 -1.07 17.18
C ASP A 501 11.41 -2.35 17.72
N PRO A 502 12.15 -3.41 18.07
CA PRO A 502 11.58 -4.65 18.60
C PRO A 502 10.68 -4.46 19.83
N ALA A 503 10.94 -3.45 20.67
CA ALA A 503 10.11 -3.16 21.85
C ALA A 503 8.68 -2.73 21.48
N MET A 504 8.45 -2.29 20.25
CA MET A 504 7.11 -1.94 19.75
C MET A 504 6.13 -3.11 19.81
N ALA A 505 6.61 -4.36 19.72
CA ALA A 505 5.78 -5.54 19.89
C ALA A 505 5.11 -5.60 21.27
N GLY A 506 5.89 -5.31 22.33
CA GLY A 506 5.38 -5.24 23.70
C GLY A 506 4.39 -4.09 23.89
N ILE A 507 4.69 -2.92 23.33
CA ILE A 507 3.83 -1.73 23.40
C ILE A 507 2.46 -2.00 22.75
N TYR A 508 2.43 -2.59 21.55
CA TYR A 508 1.19 -2.98 20.88
C TYR A 508 0.40 -3.98 21.71
N ARG A 509 1.07 -5.00 22.26
CA ARG A 509 0.40 -6.00 23.10
C ARG A 509 -0.25 -5.36 24.32
N THR A 510 0.48 -4.53 25.07
CA THR A 510 -0.04 -3.83 26.25
C THR A 510 -1.22 -2.93 25.91
N TYR A 511 -1.14 -2.20 24.79
CA TYR A 511 -2.23 -1.35 24.32
C TYR A 511 -3.51 -2.16 24.00
N MET A 512 -3.38 -3.30 23.29
CA MET A 512 -4.51 -4.17 22.98
C MET A 512 -5.13 -4.78 24.25
N GLU A 513 -4.31 -5.22 25.21
CA GLU A 513 -4.77 -5.72 26.50
C GLU A 513 -5.51 -4.64 27.29
N ALA A 514 -5.03 -3.40 27.27
CA ALA A 514 -5.67 -2.27 27.96
C ALA A 514 -7.04 -1.92 27.37
N LEU A 515 -7.18 -1.87 26.03
CA LEU A 515 -8.46 -1.68 25.37
C LEU A 515 -9.45 -2.80 25.70
N ALA A 516 -8.97 -4.05 25.73
CA ALA A 516 -9.80 -5.20 26.08
C ALA A 516 -10.27 -5.16 27.54
N ALA A 517 -9.41 -4.72 28.46
CA ALA A 517 -9.70 -4.63 29.90
C ALA A 517 -10.83 -3.64 30.23
N VAL A 518 -11.03 -2.60 29.41
CA VAL A 518 -12.15 -1.66 29.54
C VAL A 518 -13.37 -2.04 28.68
N ASN A 519 -13.40 -3.28 28.21
CA ASN A 519 -14.49 -3.88 27.44
C ASN A 519 -14.76 -3.23 26.07
N ILE A 520 -13.73 -2.75 25.37
CA ILE A 520 -13.86 -2.43 23.94
C ILE A 520 -14.20 -3.71 23.18
N SER A 521 -15.40 -3.74 22.60
CA SER A 521 -16.00 -4.96 22.05
C SER A 521 -15.44 -5.32 20.67
N ARG A 522 -14.94 -4.33 19.92
CA ARG A 522 -14.22 -4.52 18.66
C ARG A 522 -13.09 -3.51 18.53
N ILE A 523 -11.90 -3.95 18.14
CA ILE A 523 -10.69 -3.14 17.98
C ILE A 523 -10.20 -3.31 16.54
N VAL A 524 -10.41 -2.31 15.70
CA VAL A 524 -9.98 -2.32 14.30
C VAL A 524 -8.63 -1.61 14.19
N HIS A 525 -7.56 -2.35 13.88
CA HIS A 525 -6.27 -1.75 13.60
C HIS A 525 -6.34 -0.88 12.32
N TYR A 526 -5.79 0.32 12.36
CA TYR A 526 -6.04 1.33 11.31
C TYR A 526 -5.54 0.98 9.91
N SER A 527 -4.46 0.22 9.75
CA SER A 527 -3.94 -0.05 8.40
C SER A 527 -3.27 -1.41 8.30
N SER A 528 -3.60 -2.13 7.23
CA SER A 528 -3.00 -3.41 6.84
C SER A 528 -1.51 -3.32 6.49
N ILE A 529 -1.16 -3.13 5.23
CA ILE A 529 0.22 -3.11 4.74
C ILE A 529 0.53 -1.74 4.14
N GLY A 530 1.61 -1.11 4.57
CA GLY A 530 2.03 0.20 4.07
C GLY A 530 3.36 0.65 4.67
N SER A 531 4.20 1.26 3.84
CA SER A 531 5.55 1.70 4.22
C SER A 531 5.54 2.83 5.26
N TYR A 532 6.59 2.91 6.05
CA TYR A 532 6.75 4.00 7.02
C TYR A 532 7.39 5.21 6.35
N THR A 533 6.66 6.31 6.31
CA THR A 533 7.08 7.53 5.60
C THR A 533 6.77 8.79 6.41
N LYS A 534 7.16 9.95 5.90
CA LYS A 534 6.74 11.24 6.45
C LYS A 534 5.24 11.47 6.45
N TYR A 535 4.51 10.74 5.61
CA TYR A 535 3.07 10.83 5.52
C TYR A 535 2.37 9.90 6.52
N GLY A 536 3.12 9.09 7.27
CA GLY A 536 2.63 8.22 8.33
C GLY A 536 3.26 6.82 8.30
N SER A 537 3.21 6.16 9.45
CA SER A 537 3.82 4.83 9.66
C SER A 537 2.79 3.79 10.10
N TRP A 538 1.56 3.86 9.57
CA TRP A 538 0.43 3.13 10.12
C TRP A 538 0.38 1.63 9.82
N GLY A 539 0.85 1.19 8.65
CA GLY A 539 0.75 -0.20 8.20
C GLY A 539 1.26 -1.19 9.23
N LEU A 540 0.50 -2.24 9.55
CA LEU A 540 0.90 -3.30 10.47
C LEU A 540 2.20 -4.00 10.02
N MET A 541 2.39 -4.10 8.70
CA MET A 541 3.63 -4.49 8.01
C MET A 541 3.95 -3.47 6.90
N GLU A 542 5.23 -3.34 6.50
CA GLU A 542 5.65 -2.38 5.46
C GLU A 542 5.47 -2.90 4.02
N ALA A 543 5.45 -4.23 3.84
CA ALA A 543 5.31 -4.91 2.55
C ALA A 543 4.70 -6.31 2.71
N GLN A 544 4.05 -6.83 1.65
CA GLN A 544 3.39 -8.13 1.64
C GLN A 544 4.37 -9.32 1.73
N ASP A 545 5.56 -9.17 1.17
CA ASP A 545 6.68 -10.11 1.24
C ASP A 545 7.62 -9.82 2.42
N GLY A 546 7.27 -8.90 3.32
CA GLY A 546 8.07 -8.66 4.52
C GLY A 546 8.10 -9.90 5.41
N ASP A 547 9.26 -10.21 6.00
CA ASP A 547 9.37 -11.27 7.00
C ASP A 547 8.57 -10.87 8.26
N PRO A 548 7.54 -11.63 8.66
CA PRO A 548 6.75 -11.32 9.86
C PRO A 548 7.59 -11.25 11.15
N SER A 549 8.74 -11.96 11.20
CA SER A 549 9.68 -11.93 12.32
C SER A 549 10.47 -10.61 12.43
N GLU A 550 10.41 -9.75 11.41
CA GLU A 550 10.99 -8.40 11.43
C GLU A 550 9.93 -7.29 11.56
N ALA A 551 8.64 -7.65 11.67
CA ALA A 551 7.53 -6.70 11.80
C ALA A 551 7.02 -6.62 13.26
N PRO A 552 7.57 -5.74 14.13
CA PRO A 552 7.25 -5.77 15.56
C PRO A 552 5.79 -5.41 15.86
N LYS A 553 5.16 -4.52 15.09
CA LYS A 553 3.72 -4.23 15.24
C LYS A 553 2.85 -5.44 14.94
N TYR A 554 3.15 -6.15 13.84
CA TYR A 554 2.49 -7.41 13.50
C TYR A 554 2.67 -8.45 14.61
N GLN A 555 3.89 -8.63 15.13
CA GLN A 555 4.17 -9.56 16.23
C GLN A 555 3.38 -9.23 17.49
N GLY A 556 3.34 -7.96 17.90
CA GLY A 556 2.59 -7.51 19.07
C GLY A 556 1.09 -7.81 18.93
N LEU A 557 0.51 -7.51 17.76
CA LEU A 557 -0.90 -7.74 17.49
C LEU A 557 -1.23 -9.24 17.38
N MET A 558 -0.42 -10.02 16.65
CA MET A 558 -0.61 -11.47 16.53
C MET A 558 -0.43 -12.18 17.86
N SER A 559 0.52 -11.72 18.69
CA SER A 559 0.69 -12.25 20.05
C SER A 559 -0.57 -12.06 20.89
N TYR A 560 -1.25 -10.90 20.77
CA TYR A 560 -2.53 -10.67 21.44
C TYR A 560 -3.64 -11.56 20.85
N ILE A 561 -3.80 -11.59 19.52
CA ILE A 561 -4.82 -12.40 18.83
C ILE A 561 -4.69 -13.87 19.25
N ASN A 562 -3.51 -14.48 19.10
CA ASN A 562 -3.29 -15.89 19.42
C ASN A 562 -3.61 -16.23 20.89
N SER A 563 -3.46 -15.28 21.80
CA SER A 563 -3.80 -15.47 23.22
C SER A 563 -5.28 -15.27 23.55
N SER A 564 -6.06 -14.68 22.63
CA SER A 564 -7.46 -14.26 22.86
C SER A 564 -8.48 -14.95 21.95
N LEU A 565 -8.03 -15.80 21.01
CA LEU A 565 -8.90 -16.60 20.16
C LEU A 565 -9.81 -17.53 20.99
N THR A 566 -11.07 -17.63 20.59
CA THR A 566 -12.06 -18.51 21.25
C THR A 566 -12.15 -19.90 20.62
N CYS A 567 -11.61 -20.06 19.41
CA CYS A 567 -11.46 -21.33 18.70
C CYS A 567 -10.23 -21.29 17.79
N ALA A 568 -9.83 -22.45 17.28
CA ALA A 568 -8.77 -22.53 16.28
C ALA A 568 -9.25 -21.90 14.95
N LEU A 569 -8.43 -21.01 14.39
CA LEU A 569 -8.60 -20.54 13.02
C LEU A 569 -8.41 -21.73 12.04
N PRO A 570 -8.95 -21.67 10.81
CA PRO A 570 -8.71 -22.72 9.81
C PRO A 570 -7.21 -22.96 9.65
N ASP A 571 -6.74 -24.20 9.63
CA ASP A 571 -5.30 -24.48 9.56
C ASP A 571 -4.66 -23.77 8.35
N PRO A 572 -3.46 -23.19 8.50
CA PRO A 572 -2.71 -22.72 7.34
C PRO A 572 -2.40 -23.89 6.39
N PRO A 573 -2.05 -23.61 5.12
CA PRO A 573 -1.60 -24.64 4.19
C PRO A 573 -0.52 -25.54 4.80
N ASP A 574 -0.63 -26.85 4.61
CA ASP A 574 0.36 -27.80 5.12
C ASP A 574 1.74 -27.49 4.50
N PRO A 575 2.76 -27.16 5.31
CA PRO A 575 4.11 -26.86 4.82
C PRO A 575 4.73 -27.95 3.95
N SER A 576 4.28 -29.19 4.08
CA SER A 576 4.74 -30.33 3.26
C SER A 576 4.25 -30.28 1.80
N THR A 577 3.21 -29.48 1.53
CA THR A 577 2.67 -29.28 0.17
C THR A 577 3.49 -28.29 -0.66
N CYS A 578 4.42 -27.57 -0.04
CA CYS A 578 5.29 -26.61 -0.70
C CYS A 578 6.73 -27.15 -0.86
N PRO A 579 7.46 -26.74 -1.92
CA PRO A 579 8.85 -27.11 -2.13
C PRO A 579 9.75 -26.55 -1.02
N GLY A 580 10.80 -27.30 -0.67
CA GLY A 580 11.68 -27.06 0.49
C GLY A 580 10.84 -26.91 1.76
N PRO A 581 10.60 -27.97 2.56
CA PRO A 581 9.54 -28.02 3.59
C PRO A 581 9.26 -26.67 4.26
N GLY A 582 8.06 -26.11 4.00
CA GLY A 582 7.70 -24.76 4.47
C GLY A 582 8.47 -23.62 3.80
N CYS A 583 8.72 -23.69 2.49
CA CYS A 583 9.44 -22.68 1.71
C CYS A 583 10.83 -22.35 2.28
N SER A 584 11.55 -23.38 2.69
CA SER A 584 12.87 -23.33 3.34
C SER A 584 12.92 -22.45 4.59
N GLY A 585 11.76 -22.16 5.21
CA GLY A 585 11.63 -21.20 6.32
C GLY A 585 11.77 -19.73 5.92
N ASN A 586 11.89 -19.43 4.62
CA ASN A 586 12.16 -18.10 4.08
C ASN A 586 11.00 -17.58 3.21
N GLY A 587 9.81 -18.12 3.43
CA GLY A 587 8.61 -17.73 2.70
C GLY A 587 7.34 -18.28 3.35
N LEU A 588 6.22 -17.92 2.75
CA LEU A 588 4.89 -18.41 3.10
C LEU A 588 4.48 -19.52 2.13
N CYS A 589 4.09 -20.67 2.67
CA CYS A 589 3.46 -21.75 1.90
C CYS A 589 1.99 -21.39 1.64
N LEU A 590 1.62 -21.29 0.36
CA LEU A 590 0.29 -20.90 -0.07
C LEU A 590 -0.59 -22.14 -0.33
N ALA A 591 -1.91 -21.98 -0.25
CA ALA A 591 -2.89 -23.06 -0.41
C ALA A 591 -2.81 -23.80 -1.78
N ASN A 592 -2.18 -23.19 -2.78
CA ASN A 592 -1.92 -23.80 -4.08
C ASN A 592 -0.58 -24.57 -4.16
N GLY A 593 0.10 -24.78 -3.03
CA GLY A 593 1.39 -25.48 -2.95
C GLY A 593 2.59 -24.66 -3.46
N ARG A 594 2.41 -23.36 -3.72
CA ARG A 594 3.49 -22.46 -4.16
C ARG A 594 4.05 -21.68 -2.98
N CYS A 595 5.32 -21.32 -3.08
CA CYS A 595 5.96 -20.45 -2.11
C CYS A 595 5.85 -18.98 -2.52
N MET A 596 5.45 -18.14 -1.57
CA MET A 596 5.76 -16.70 -1.61
C MET A 596 7.03 -16.46 -0.81
N CYS A 597 8.13 -16.10 -1.46
CA CYS A 597 9.37 -15.81 -0.75
C CYS A 597 9.32 -14.47 -0.03
N TYR A 598 9.91 -14.42 1.15
CA TYR A 598 10.13 -13.16 1.84
C TYR A 598 11.18 -12.32 1.09
N SER A 599 11.10 -11.00 1.26
CA SER A 599 12.05 -10.06 0.68
C SER A 599 13.48 -10.46 1.03
N GLY A 600 14.35 -10.55 0.02
CA GLY A 600 15.71 -11.08 0.18
C GLY A 600 15.85 -12.58 -0.17
N PHE A 601 14.78 -13.24 -0.62
CA PHE A 601 14.79 -14.62 -1.06
C PHE A 601 14.06 -14.84 -2.38
N SER A 602 14.43 -15.90 -3.09
CA SER A 602 13.91 -16.26 -4.40
C SER A 602 14.03 -17.76 -4.67
N GLY A 603 13.58 -18.19 -5.84
CA GLY A 603 13.50 -19.60 -6.22
C GLY A 603 12.20 -20.25 -5.78
N ASP A 604 11.89 -21.41 -6.34
CA ASP A 604 10.60 -22.10 -6.09
C ASP A 604 10.41 -22.47 -4.61
N ASP A 605 11.50 -22.72 -3.88
CA ASP A 605 11.52 -23.10 -2.45
C ASP A 605 12.05 -21.99 -1.51
N CYS A 606 12.29 -20.78 -2.03
CA CYS A 606 12.86 -19.65 -1.28
C CYS A 606 14.22 -19.89 -0.63
N SER A 607 15.01 -20.86 -1.12
CA SER A 607 16.36 -21.11 -0.63
C SER A 607 17.41 -20.13 -1.17
N ASN A 608 17.15 -19.49 -2.32
CA ASN A 608 18.11 -18.60 -2.96
C ASN A 608 18.09 -17.21 -2.33
N VAL A 609 19.21 -16.78 -1.74
CA VAL A 609 19.34 -15.44 -1.17
C VAL A 609 19.53 -14.39 -2.26
N THR A 610 18.69 -13.36 -2.26
CA THR A 610 18.88 -12.14 -3.05
C THR A 610 19.44 -11.03 -2.16
N TYR A 611 20.49 -10.35 -2.65
CA TYR A 611 21.12 -9.25 -1.92
C TYR A 611 20.70 -7.92 -2.52
N VAL A 612 20.46 -6.93 -1.66
CA VAL A 612 20.46 -5.52 -2.06
C VAL A 612 21.93 -5.10 -2.18
N GLU A 613 22.37 -4.81 -3.39
CA GLU A 613 23.75 -4.46 -3.67
C GLU A 613 23.95 -2.95 -3.48
N VAL A 614 24.83 -2.56 -2.56
CA VAL A 614 25.20 -1.15 -2.33
C VAL A 614 26.64 -0.96 -2.76
N TYR A 615 26.84 -0.28 -3.90
CA TYR A 615 28.17 -0.01 -4.45
C TYR A 615 28.69 1.35 -3.98
N ASN A 616 29.63 1.35 -3.04
CA ASN A 616 30.40 2.54 -2.65
C ASN A 616 31.73 2.63 -3.41
N CYS A 617 31.78 2.05 -4.61
CA CYS A 617 32.96 2.04 -5.47
C CYS A 617 32.79 3.05 -6.60
N GLY A 618 33.74 3.98 -6.73
CA GLY A 618 33.80 4.88 -7.89
C GLY A 618 34.46 4.22 -9.10
N TYR A 619 34.36 4.83 -10.28
CA TYR A 619 34.96 4.31 -11.52
C TYR A 619 36.45 3.98 -11.38
N LYS A 620 37.24 4.89 -10.76
CA LYS A 620 38.68 4.67 -10.52
C LYS A 620 38.94 3.45 -9.66
N CYS A 621 38.15 3.24 -8.61
CA CYS A 621 38.22 2.04 -7.79
C CYS A 621 38.00 0.77 -8.60
N THR A 622 36.95 0.73 -9.41
CA THR A 622 36.49 -0.51 -10.03
C THR A 622 37.38 -0.94 -11.20
N PHE A 623 37.96 0.01 -11.93
CA PHE A 623 38.61 -0.26 -13.22
C PHE A 623 40.09 0.14 -13.31
N ASP A 624 40.64 0.88 -12.34
CA ASP A 624 41.99 1.46 -12.45
C ASP A 624 42.83 1.33 -11.16
N GLN A 625 42.45 2.04 -10.10
CA GLN A 625 43.27 2.33 -8.92
C GLN A 625 42.96 1.47 -7.69
N GLY A 626 42.04 0.51 -7.79
CA GLY A 626 41.69 -0.38 -6.68
C GLY A 626 40.97 -1.65 -7.12
N TRP A 627 40.34 -2.30 -6.15
CA TRP A 627 39.40 -3.40 -6.35
C TRP A 627 38.15 -3.16 -5.52
N CYS A 628 37.00 -3.25 -6.19
CA CYS A 628 35.71 -3.19 -5.54
C CYS A 628 35.34 -4.57 -5.00
N ASN A 629 35.40 -4.75 -3.68
CA ASN A 629 35.12 -6.01 -3.02
C ASN A 629 33.99 -5.84 -2.00
N VAL A 630 33.30 -6.93 -1.69
CA VAL A 630 32.32 -6.96 -0.60
C VAL A 630 33.02 -6.62 0.70
N SER A 631 32.61 -5.51 1.32
CA SER A 631 33.20 -5.00 2.55
C SER A 631 32.39 -5.39 3.77
N THR A 632 31.06 -5.33 3.66
CA THR A 632 30.14 -5.75 4.72
C THR A 632 28.93 -6.45 4.13
N ILE A 633 28.47 -7.48 4.82
CA ILE A 633 27.13 -8.03 4.64
C ILE A 633 26.38 -7.75 5.94
N THR A 634 25.38 -6.88 5.88
CA THR A 634 24.51 -6.57 7.03
C THR A 634 23.09 -6.96 6.64
N LYS A 635 22.56 -7.98 7.33
CA LYS A 635 21.32 -8.68 6.92
C LYS A 635 21.41 -9.13 5.45
N ARG A 636 20.56 -8.57 4.58
CA ARG A 636 20.47 -8.85 3.13
C ARG A 636 21.08 -7.74 2.27
N THR A 637 21.75 -6.75 2.88
CA THR A 637 22.49 -5.72 2.16
C THR A 637 23.95 -6.12 2.04
N ARG A 638 24.44 -6.20 0.81
CA ARG A 638 25.84 -6.45 0.50
C ARG A 638 26.46 -5.13 0.05
N THR A 639 27.32 -4.58 0.91
CA THR A 639 28.02 -3.34 0.61
C THR A 639 29.35 -3.68 -0.05
N TRP A 640 29.66 -3.00 -1.14
CA TRP A 640 30.95 -3.07 -1.81
C TRP A 640 31.71 -1.80 -1.53
N SER A 641 32.92 -1.93 -0.98
CA SER A 641 33.81 -0.79 -0.75
C SER A 641 35.13 -1.00 -1.47
N CYS A 642 35.82 0.11 -1.70
CA CYS A 642 37.07 0.04 -2.40
C CYS A 642 38.25 -0.40 -1.52
N THR A 643 39.06 -1.32 -2.04
CA THR A 643 40.42 -1.57 -1.56
C THR A 643 41.42 -0.93 -2.53
N CYS A 644 42.16 0.10 -2.08
CA CYS A 644 43.08 0.83 -2.94
C CYS A 644 44.41 0.09 -3.14
N LYS A 645 45.04 0.33 -4.31
CA LYS A 645 46.44 -0.02 -4.54
C LYS A 645 47.36 0.76 -3.57
N PRO A 646 48.59 0.29 -3.29
CA PRO A 646 49.52 0.97 -2.39
C PRO A 646 49.75 2.45 -2.77
N ASN A 647 49.81 3.33 -1.77
CA ASN A 647 49.98 4.80 -1.90
C ASN A 647 48.80 5.56 -2.56
N ILE A 648 47.62 4.95 -2.62
CA ILE A 648 46.36 5.59 -3.00
C ILE A 648 45.38 5.42 -1.85
N THR A 649 44.61 6.47 -1.54
CA THR A 649 43.66 6.52 -0.43
C THR A 649 42.33 7.15 -0.85
N GLY A 650 41.39 7.29 0.08
CA GLY A 650 40.06 7.83 -0.17
C GLY A 650 39.02 6.79 -0.56
N LEU A 651 37.74 7.13 -0.36
CA LEU A 651 36.59 6.20 -0.46
C LEU A 651 36.48 5.51 -1.85
N THR A 652 36.92 6.20 -2.90
CA THR A 652 36.89 5.72 -4.28
C THR A 652 38.28 5.53 -4.90
N CYS A 653 39.33 5.45 -4.07
CA CYS A 653 40.74 5.42 -4.48
C CYS A 653 41.09 6.53 -5.47
N SER A 654 40.73 7.75 -5.07
CA SER A 654 40.93 8.97 -5.87
C SER A 654 41.86 9.96 -5.19
N ILE A 655 42.32 9.69 -3.96
CA ILE A 655 43.27 10.53 -3.24
C ILE A 655 44.65 9.91 -3.42
N VAL A 656 45.48 10.55 -4.25
CA VAL A 656 46.83 10.11 -4.55
C VAL A 656 47.80 10.80 -3.59
N SER A 657 48.69 10.06 -2.92
CA SER A 657 49.71 10.69 -2.06
C SER A 657 50.95 11.06 -2.88
N CYS A 658 51.32 12.34 -2.89
CA CYS A 658 52.61 12.79 -3.39
C CYS A 658 53.69 12.75 -2.30
N PRO A 659 54.98 12.62 -2.65
CA PRO A 659 56.06 12.59 -1.67
C PRO A 659 56.05 13.90 -0.86
N ASN A 660 56.06 13.79 0.47
CA ASN A 660 56.01 14.92 1.42
C ASN A 660 54.90 15.96 1.14
N ASN A 661 53.79 15.58 0.51
CA ASN A 661 52.73 16.50 0.03
C ASN A 661 53.27 17.66 -0.82
N CYS A 662 54.27 17.39 -1.68
CA CYS A 662 54.96 18.41 -2.45
C CYS A 662 55.52 19.56 -1.57
N ASN A 663 55.82 19.27 -0.30
CA ASN A 663 56.21 20.20 0.75
C ASN A 663 55.32 21.46 0.84
N TRP A 664 54.06 21.37 0.39
CA TRP A 664 53.13 22.51 0.23
C TRP A 664 53.58 23.59 -0.76
N ASN A 665 54.65 23.32 -1.52
CA ASN A 665 55.25 24.21 -2.52
C ASN A 665 54.97 23.74 -3.96
N GLY A 666 53.93 22.93 -4.14
CA GLY A 666 53.50 22.44 -5.45
C GLY A 666 52.14 21.77 -5.39
N GLU A 667 51.59 21.49 -6.57
CA GLU A 667 50.35 20.75 -6.74
C GLU A 667 50.66 19.28 -7.06
N CYS A 668 49.94 18.35 -6.41
CA CYS A 668 50.09 16.92 -6.68
C CYS A 668 49.28 16.55 -7.94
N LEU A 669 49.97 16.22 -9.03
CA LEU A 669 49.32 15.97 -10.33
C LEU A 669 48.97 14.50 -10.56
N ASP A 670 49.82 13.57 -10.11
CA ASP A 670 49.64 12.12 -10.26
C ASP A 670 50.51 11.33 -9.24
N GLN A 671 50.45 10.00 -9.23
CA GLN A 671 51.20 9.14 -8.30
C GLN A 671 52.70 9.46 -8.32
N GLY A 672 53.18 10.09 -7.25
CA GLY A 672 54.59 10.45 -7.11
C GLY A 672 55.03 11.70 -7.87
N ILE A 673 54.12 12.45 -8.51
CA ILE A 673 54.47 13.59 -9.38
C ILE A 673 53.95 14.89 -8.79
N CYS A 674 54.89 15.72 -8.33
CA CYS A 674 54.63 17.09 -7.90
C CYS A 674 54.93 18.09 -9.02
N ALA A 675 53.98 18.98 -9.30
CA ALA A 675 54.23 20.20 -10.06
C ALA A 675 54.55 21.35 -9.11
N CYS A 676 55.83 21.70 -9.02
CA CYS A 676 56.29 22.73 -8.11
C CYS A 676 55.85 24.13 -8.55
N TYR A 677 55.49 24.96 -7.57
CA TYR A 677 55.25 26.37 -7.81
C TYR A 677 56.54 27.09 -8.22
N PRO A 678 56.43 28.24 -8.92
CA PRO A 678 57.59 29.02 -9.35
C PRO A 678 58.57 29.29 -8.20
N GLY A 679 59.83 28.94 -8.40
CA GLY A 679 60.89 29.07 -7.41
C GLY A 679 61.20 27.81 -6.60
N TYR A 680 60.43 26.74 -6.79
CA TYR A 680 60.66 25.43 -6.16
C TYR A 680 60.92 24.35 -7.21
N THR A 681 61.72 23.34 -6.85
CA THR A 681 62.04 22.20 -7.71
C THR A 681 62.32 20.94 -6.88
N GLY A 682 62.63 19.83 -7.54
CA GLY A 682 62.84 18.51 -6.93
C GLY A 682 61.59 17.63 -6.96
N ALA A 683 61.78 16.34 -6.67
CA ALA A 683 60.72 15.32 -6.79
C ALA A 683 59.51 15.58 -5.86
N ASP A 684 59.70 16.35 -4.80
CA ASP A 684 58.71 16.72 -3.81
C ASP A 684 58.63 18.24 -3.57
N CYS A 685 59.21 19.06 -4.45
CA CYS A 685 59.25 20.53 -4.33
C CYS A 685 59.91 21.07 -3.06
N SER A 686 60.77 20.29 -2.41
CA SER A 686 61.54 20.73 -1.23
C SER A 686 62.68 21.70 -1.54
N VAL A 687 63.14 21.79 -2.79
CA VAL A 687 64.30 22.60 -3.16
C VAL A 687 63.85 24.01 -3.55
N ASP A 688 64.07 24.97 -2.64
CA ASP A 688 63.94 26.40 -2.93
C ASP A 688 65.23 26.92 -3.60
N CYS A 689 65.12 27.44 -4.82
CA CYS A 689 66.26 28.00 -5.56
C CYS A 689 66.45 29.51 -5.31
N GLY A 690 65.76 30.07 -4.32
CA GLY A 690 65.92 31.45 -3.85
C GLY A 690 65.20 32.48 -4.72
N CYS A 691 64.08 32.09 -5.35
CA CYS A 691 63.29 32.97 -6.25
C CYS A 691 62.20 33.79 -5.54
N GLY A 692 61.84 33.44 -4.29
CA GLY A 692 60.79 34.15 -3.54
C GLY A 692 59.42 34.21 -4.23
N GLY A 693 59.11 33.23 -5.10
CA GLY A 693 57.85 33.15 -5.85
C GLY A 693 57.78 33.95 -7.16
N HIS A 694 58.85 34.65 -7.56
CA HIS A 694 58.88 35.52 -8.75
C HIS A 694 60.01 35.16 -9.72
N GLY A 695 60.08 33.89 -10.07
CA GLY A 695 61.03 33.35 -11.03
C GLY A 695 60.96 31.84 -11.07
N ARG A 696 61.72 31.24 -11.99
CA ARG A 696 61.85 29.78 -12.10
C ARG A 696 63.27 29.34 -11.80
N CYS A 697 63.43 28.13 -11.26
CA CYS A 697 64.75 27.58 -11.02
C CYS A 697 65.51 27.39 -12.34
N ALA A 698 66.77 27.81 -12.37
CA ALA A 698 67.68 27.49 -13.45
C ALA A 698 67.97 25.98 -13.49
N ALA A 699 68.54 25.51 -14.60
CA ALA A 699 68.82 24.08 -14.79
C ALA A 699 69.74 23.45 -13.73
N ASN A 700 70.49 24.26 -12.97
CA ASN A 700 71.33 23.81 -11.86
C ASN A 700 70.58 23.68 -10.51
N SER A 701 69.27 24.00 -10.47
CA SER A 701 68.39 23.92 -9.30
C SER A 701 68.81 24.74 -8.08
N THR A 702 69.84 25.59 -8.19
CA THR A 702 70.40 26.37 -7.07
C THR A 702 70.45 27.88 -7.35
N SER A 703 69.98 28.31 -8.52
CA SER A 703 69.92 29.71 -8.90
C SER A 703 68.60 30.07 -9.55
N CYS A 704 68.18 31.33 -9.40
CA CYS A 704 66.89 31.81 -9.87
C CYS A 704 67.00 32.50 -11.23
N ILE A 705 66.18 32.09 -12.19
CA ILE A 705 65.87 32.89 -13.38
C ILE A 705 64.65 33.75 -13.01
N CYS A 706 64.91 35.01 -12.64
CA CYS A 706 63.88 35.93 -12.17
C CYS A 706 62.89 36.27 -13.30
N ASP A 707 61.61 36.45 -12.93
CA ASP A 707 60.60 36.96 -13.85
C ASP A 707 60.88 38.42 -14.20
N VAL A 708 60.35 38.88 -15.34
CA VAL A 708 60.56 40.25 -15.83
C VAL A 708 60.10 41.26 -14.78
N GLY A 709 61.01 42.15 -14.36
CA GLY A 709 60.76 43.16 -13.32
C GLY A 709 61.33 42.80 -11.93
N TRP A 710 61.85 41.59 -11.74
CA TRP A 710 62.44 41.12 -10.49
C TRP A 710 63.95 40.87 -10.65
N LYS A 711 64.71 41.07 -9.56
CA LYS A 711 66.16 40.80 -9.50
C LYS A 711 66.50 40.11 -8.19
N GLN A 712 67.48 39.21 -8.23
CA GLN A 712 68.00 38.56 -7.03
C GLN A 712 68.70 39.61 -6.16
N GLY A 713 68.31 39.66 -4.88
CA GLY A 713 68.82 40.62 -3.89
C GLY A 713 70.20 40.27 -3.38
#